data_AF-A0A1F9RRM7-F1
#
_entry.id   AF-A0A1F9RRM7-F1
#
_cell.length_a   1.000
_cell.length_b   1.000
_cell.length_c   1.000
_cell.angle_alpha   90.00
_cell.angle_beta   90.00
_cell.angle_gamma   90.00
#
_symmetry.space_group_name_H-M   'P 1'
#
loop_
_entity.id
_entity.type
_entity.pdbx_description
1 polymer ?
#
loop_
_entity_poly.entity_id
_entity_poly.type
_entity_poly.pdbx_seq_one_letter_code
_entity_poly.pdbx_strand_id
1 'polypeptide(L)'
;MLRTSFRRAALAALLTSSVAPARALSPAAEASRVESLLGAMTLSEKLGQLQQLDGHADGAFRPEHLELARRGALGSTLNVRGAARVNELQRAAVEGSRLKIPILFAFDVIHGYRTVFPIPLGEAASFDPAAVERAAAAAAAETAAAGVKWTFAPMLDVARDPRWGRVAEGSGEDPFLGAAMARARVRGFQGADPAAPDKVLATAKHWVGYAAAEGGRDYNSTELSESTLRDVVFPPFRAAFDAGAATVMSAFNDLNGVPASANPLTLTQVLRREWGFDGPVVSDYTAVPELITHGLAADGADAARQALTAGVDMEMVSRLYAEHGAQLPLAAVDEAVRRVLRAKLRAGIFENPYADPAREAGALLTPEHRREARSMAARSMVLLKNDGAVLPLRKGLKTLAVIGPLADSRTDILGSWTGDGRPADATTALAGLREALPDAQVLFAPGGSVVAATDDDIKAAARLAADADAVVLVLGEEAGMSGEAAARGSLELPGRQLELAEAVMAAGKPTVAVLMNGRPLALGRLAAAVPAILEAWFPGTEGGRALADVLFGEVAPGGKLPMTFPRSVGQVPIYYAHKNTGRPSDPANKYSSKYIDGPDTPLFPFGYGLSYTGFALSDLSLDVSTVAPDGLLRVSVSIENTGPRTGDETVQLYIRDLAASVTRPVRELRGFQRVTLAPGEKRRLKFTLGPQELGFHGRDGRFRVEAGDFKLWAATSSVGGLAADFTAASRDNSLSEEEDAFLDDLQRRSFRFFLENADPKTGLVLDRARADGSPHDADHRHTASAATTGFGLSALCVAAERGWLPRAEAAARARRTVAFLARKAPRVGGWFYHWMDARDGSRAWDSELSSIDTAILLAGVLTARQCFSEDRELVRLATRIYEGVDFPWMLAGHPSLLSHGWRPKTGFLPSRWGDYSEGPLLYALAIASPKHPIPASAWQAWRRSWTEYGGYRFLHSGAPLFTHQYPQAWLDLRGRRDGGPGGTDFFANTAYATRAHRAFCADLFREFPSYSGDLWGITASDGPKGYIAWGGPPRHPDIDGTVVPCAPGGSLAFTPDISLPALREMLERFGDEVYGRYGFADAFNPVTGWVDPDVIGIDVGITLLAAENLRSGAVWRWFMANSEIPRGLDAAGVK
;
A
#
# COMPACT_ATOMS: atom_id res chain seq x y z
N MET A 1 26.30 -39.30 -9.67
CA MET A 1 27.67 -39.22 -10.23
C MET A 1 27.57 -39.40 -11.75
N LEU A 2 27.57 -38.31 -12.51
CA LEU A 2 27.53 -38.35 -13.98
C LEU A 2 28.47 -37.26 -14.50
N ARG A 3 29.52 -37.69 -15.22
CA ARG A 3 30.49 -36.84 -15.89
C ARG A 3 30.31 -36.98 -17.40
N THR A 4 30.19 -35.81 -18.05
CA THR A 4 30.79 -35.40 -19.33
C THR A 4 30.42 -36.13 -20.63
N SER A 5 29.78 -35.38 -21.54
CA SER A 5 30.34 -35.15 -22.89
C SER A 5 29.69 -33.92 -23.55
N PHE A 6 30.39 -32.79 -23.49
CA PHE A 6 30.14 -31.58 -24.31
C PHE A 6 31.14 -31.56 -25.46
N ARG A 7 30.66 -31.32 -26.69
CA ARG A 7 31.26 -30.49 -27.77
C ARG A 7 30.80 -30.98 -29.15
N ARG A 8 29.95 -30.19 -29.80
CA ARG A 8 30.07 -29.71 -31.21
C ARG A 8 28.73 -29.11 -31.67
N ALA A 9 28.68 -27.78 -31.75
CA ALA A 9 28.05 -27.03 -32.84
C ALA A 9 28.19 -25.54 -32.52
N ALA A 10 29.18 -24.90 -33.15
CA ALA A 10 29.29 -23.45 -33.25
C ALA A 10 28.98 -23.04 -34.70
N LEU A 11 28.50 -21.80 -34.84
CA LEU A 11 28.24 -21.01 -36.06
C LEU A 11 26.86 -21.13 -36.73
N ALA A 12 25.91 -20.38 -36.17
CA ALA A 12 25.00 -19.51 -36.93
C ALA A 12 24.81 -18.23 -36.10
N ALA A 13 25.71 -17.26 -36.26
CA ALA A 13 25.61 -15.95 -35.64
C ALA A 13 24.56 -15.13 -36.41
N LEU A 14 23.30 -15.20 -35.98
CA LEU A 14 22.33 -14.15 -36.22
C LEU A 14 22.65 -12.98 -35.28
N LEU A 15 22.91 -11.82 -35.88
CA LEU A 15 22.93 -10.51 -35.23
C LEU A 15 21.58 -10.28 -34.55
N THR A 16 21.48 -10.68 -33.28
CA THR A 16 20.46 -10.20 -32.37
C THR A 16 21.05 -8.96 -31.70
N SER A 17 20.61 -7.77 -32.12
CA SER A 17 20.85 -6.56 -31.34
C SER A 17 20.15 -6.74 -30.00
N SER A 18 20.92 -7.09 -28.97
CA SER A 18 20.47 -7.05 -27.58
C SER A 18 20.16 -5.59 -27.24
N VAL A 19 18.90 -5.19 -27.38
CA VAL A 19 18.38 -3.96 -26.79
C VAL A 19 18.46 -4.17 -25.28
N ALA A 20 19.43 -3.51 -24.63
CA ALA A 20 19.46 -3.43 -23.19
C ALA A 20 18.12 -2.82 -22.73
N PRO A 21 17.45 -3.36 -21.69
CA PRO A 21 16.23 -2.74 -21.18
C PRO A 21 16.53 -1.28 -20.82
N ALA A 22 15.72 -0.37 -21.32
CA ALA A 22 15.82 1.05 -20.97
C ALA A 22 15.65 1.16 -19.45
N ARG A 23 16.72 1.53 -18.76
CA ARG A 23 16.71 1.71 -17.32
C ARG A 23 15.79 2.89 -16.99
N ALA A 24 14.82 2.71 -16.09
CA ALA A 24 13.95 3.78 -15.62
C ALA A 24 14.77 5.02 -15.23
N LEU A 25 14.29 6.21 -15.61
CA LEU A 25 14.98 7.46 -15.30
C LEU A 25 15.10 7.63 -13.78
N SER A 26 16.26 8.10 -13.32
CA SER A 26 16.38 8.53 -11.92
C SER A 26 15.41 9.68 -11.65
N PRO A 27 14.88 9.85 -10.41
CA PRO A 27 13.96 10.94 -10.08
C PRO A 27 14.51 12.34 -10.43
N ALA A 28 15.82 12.56 -10.28
CA ALA A 28 16.47 13.82 -10.65
C ALA A 28 16.48 14.04 -12.17
N ALA A 29 16.72 12.99 -12.96
CA ALA A 29 16.69 13.07 -14.42
C ALA A 29 15.26 13.28 -14.94
N GLU A 30 14.27 12.60 -14.34
CA GLU A 30 12.84 12.82 -14.61
C GLU A 30 12.47 14.29 -14.34
N ALA A 31 12.76 14.79 -13.13
CA ALA A 31 12.47 16.17 -12.76
C ALA A 31 13.14 17.19 -13.69
N SER A 32 14.44 17.02 -13.97
CA SER A 32 15.17 17.93 -14.86
C SER A 32 14.58 17.97 -16.26
N ARG A 33 14.13 16.83 -16.80
CA ARG A 33 13.52 16.77 -18.13
C ARG A 33 12.14 17.41 -18.15
N VAL A 34 11.35 17.20 -17.10
CA VAL A 34 10.04 17.86 -16.96
C VAL A 34 10.19 19.38 -16.88
N GLU A 35 11.09 19.91 -16.05
CA GLU A 35 11.32 21.35 -15.95
C GLU A 35 11.82 21.95 -17.27
N SER A 36 12.71 21.25 -17.98
CA SER A 36 13.19 21.70 -19.28
C SER A 36 12.06 21.79 -20.32
N LEU A 37 11.16 20.81 -20.36
CA LEU A 37 10.01 20.83 -21.26
C LEU A 37 9.04 21.94 -20.86
N LEU A 38 8.68 22.02 -19.57
CA LEU A 38 7.75 23.00 -19.03
C LEU A 38 8.22 24.44 -19.30
N GLY A 39 9.51 24.72 -19.09
CA GLY A 39 10.11 26.04 -19.35
C GLY A 39 10.14 26.44 -20.82
N ALA A 40 10.08 25.46 -21.74
CA ALA A 40 10.04 25.70 -23.17
C ALA A 40 8.61 25.88 -23.72
N MET A 41 7.56 25.58 -22.95
CA MET A 41 6.16 25.60 -23.40
C MET A 41 5.54 26.99 -23.33
N THR A 42 4.75 27.34 -24.35
CA THR A 42 3.78 28.44 -24.31
C THR A 42 2.58 28.07 -23.44
N LEU A 43 1.78 29.06 -23.02
CA LEU A 43 0.55 28.79 -22.27
C LEU A 43 -0.41 27.88 -23.06
N SER A 44 -0.54 28.06 -24.38
CA SER A 44 -1.40 27.22 -25.22
C SER A 44 -0.97 25.75 -25.20
N GLU A 45 0.33 25.47 -25.32
CA GLU A 45 0.85 24.10 -25.22
C GLU A 45 0.66 23.52 -23.82
N LYS A 46 0.79 24.35 -22.77
CA LYS A 46 0.53 23.94 -21.37
C LYS A 46 -0.92 23.50 -21.19
N LEU A 47 -1.87 24.33 -21.60
CA LEU A 47 -3.30 24.00 -21.56
C LEU A 47 -3.63 22.79 -22.43
N GLY A 48 -2.97 22.65 -23.58
CA GLY A 48 -3.04 21.47 -24.43
C GLY A 48 -2.70 20.18 -23.68
N GLN A 49 -1.67 20.18 -22.83
CA GLN A 49 -1.32 19.01 -22.02
C GLN A 49 -2.40 18.64 -21.00
N LEU A 50 -3.20 19.60 -20.54
CA LEU A 50 -4.25 19.37 -19.55
C LEU A 50 -5.58 18.90 -20.19
N GLN A 51 -5.61 18.75 -21.51
CA GLN A 51 -6.82 18.36 -22.24
C GLN A 51 -6.77 16.89 -22.64
N GLN A 52 -7.81 16.14 -22.27
CA GLN A 52 -8.11 14.83 -22.82
C GLN A 52 -9.42 14.88 -23.60
N LEU A 53 -9.38 14.58 -24.90
CA LEU A 53 -10.58 14.56 -25.74
C LEU A 53 -11.01 13.13 -26.10
N ASP A 54 -12.32 12.95 -26.25
CA ASP A 54 -12.88 11.66 -26.63
C ASP A 54 -12.76 11.38 -28.14
N GLY A 55 -12.40 10.14 -28.48
CA GLY A 55 -12.48 9.60 -29.84
C GLY A 55 -13.90 9.22 -30.24
N HIS A 56 -14.01 8.25 -31.14
CA HIS A 56 -15.26 7.57 -31.47
C HIS A 56 -15.31 6.23 -30.75
N ALA A 57 -16.53 5.75 -30.47
CA ALA A 57 -16.75 4.47 -29.80
C ALA A 57 -16.09 3.28 -30.54
N ASP A 58 -15.95 3.35 -31.87
CA ASP A 58 -15.30 2.34 -32.70
C ASP A 58 -13.76 2.37 -32.64
N GLY A 59 -13.19 3.32 -31.90
CA GLY A 59 -11.75 3.49 -31.71
C GLY A 59 -11.07 4.50 -32.63
N ALA A 60 -11.82 5.14 -33.53
CA ALA A 60 -11.27 6.19 -34.38
C ALA A 60 -11.03 7.49 -33.62
N PHE A 61 -10.05 8.29 -34.05
CA PHE A 61 -9.91 9.67 -33.60
C PHE A 61 -10.86 10.59 -34.39
N ARG A 62 -11.18 11.77 -33.85
CA ARG A 62 -11.97 12.79 -34.54
C ARG A 62 -11.06 13.63 -35.45
N PRO A 63 -11.52 14.08 -36.63
CA PRO A 63 -10.65 14.82 -37.59
C PRO A 63 -9.91 16.02 -36.99
N GLU A 64 -10.54 16.76 -36.08
CA GLU A 64 -9.94 17.89 -35.36
C GLU A 64 -8.73 17.52 -34.49
N HIS A 65 -8.64 16.26 -34.03
CA HIS A 65 -7.53 15.81 -33.19
C HIS A 65 -6.18 15.91 -33.91
N LEU A 66 -6.15 15.66 -35.23
CA LEU A 66 -4.91 15.79 -36.02
C LEU A 66 -4.38 17.22 -36.00
N GLU A 67 -5.27 18.21 -36.11
CA GLU A 67 -4.86 19.60 -36.12
C GLU A 67 -4.44 20.09 -34.73
N LEU A 68 -5.17 19.69 -33.68
CA LEU A 68 -4.77 19.98 -32.31
C LEU A 68 -3.42 19.32 -31.95
N ALA A 69 -3.19 18.09 -32.40
CA ALA A 69 -1.94 17.37 -32.22
C ALA A 69 -0.75 18.12 -32.85
N ARG A 70 -0.89 18.58 -34.12
CA ARG A 70 0.15 19.36 -34.80
C ARG A 70 0.47 20.69 -34.11
N ARG A 71 -0.48 21.28 -33.40
CA ARG A 71 -0.29 22.52 -32.64
C ARG A 71 0.26 22.30 -31.22
N GLY A 72 0.41 21.05 -30.78
CA GLY A 72 0.75 20.72 -29.39
C GLY A 72 -0.39 21.02 -28.40
N ALA A 73 -1.63 21.11 -28.89
CA ALA A 73 -2.83 21.47 -28.14
C ALA A 73 -3.69 20.25 -27.72
N LEU A 74 -3.12 19.04 -27.74
CA LEU A 74 -3.78 17.79 -27.35
C LEU A 74 -2.83 16.95 -26.50
N GLY A 75 -3.14 16.83 -25.21
CA GLY A 75 -2.32 16.12 -24.23
C GLY A 75 -2.63 14.64 -24.19
N SER A 76 -3.91 14.29 -24.28
CA SER A 76 -4.39 12.92 -24.20
C SER A 76 -5.65 12.71 -25.04
N THR A 77 -5.98 11.45 -25.31
CA THR A 77 -7.30 11.06 -25.84
C THR A 77 -7.87 9.90 -25.06
N LEU A 78 -9.19 9.86 -24.93
CA LEU A 78 -9.96 8.70 -24.52
C LEU A 78 -10.50 7.97 -25.77
N ASN A 79 -10.69 6.66 -25.68
CA ASN A 79 -11.33 5.78 -26.68
C ASN A 79 -10.58 5.55 -27.99
N VAL A 80 -9.59 6.38 -28.36
CA VAL A 80 -8.75 6.14 -29.54
C VAL A 80 -7.83 4.95 -29.29
N ARG A 81 -7.93 3.92 -30.14
CA ARG A 81 -7.21 2.65 -29.98
C ARG A 81 -6.96 1.95 -31.31
N GLY A 82 -6.05 0.99 -31.29
CA GLY A 82 -5.57 0.25 -32.44
C GLY A 82 -4.29 0.85 -32.99
N ALA A 83 -3.26 0.03 -33.19
CA ALA A 83 -1.88 0.50 -33.41
C ALA A 83 -1.79 1.44 -34.61
N ALA A 84 -2.49 1.15 -35.71
CA ALA A 84 -2.49 1.98 -36.90
C ALA A 84 -3.05 3.40 -36.65
N ARG A 85 -4.22 3.49 -35.98
CA ARG A 85 -4.92 4.75 -35.70
C ARG A 85 -4.18 5.59 -34.66
N VAL A 86 -3.72 4.94 -33.59
CA VAL A 86 -2.88 5.56 -32.57
C VAL A 86 -1.61 6.13 -33.19
N ASN A 87 -0.91 5.37 -34.05
CA ASN A 87 0.31 5.83 -34.70
C ASN A 87 0.09 7.02 -35.63
N GLU A 88 -1.04 7.07 -36.34
CA GLU A 88 -1.37 8.20 -37.21
C GLU A 88 -1.49 9.49 -36.40
N LEU A 89 -2.29 9.48 -35.33
CA LEU A 89 -2.46 10.65 -34.47
C LEU A 89 -1.17 10.99 -33.70
N GLN A 90 -0.42 9.97 -33.26
CA GLN A 90 0.85 10.17 -32.57
C GLN A 90 1.89 10.83 -33.48
N ARG A 91 1.97 10.45 -34.77
CA ARG A 91 2.85 11.12 -35.75
C ARG A 91 2.51 12.59 -35.90
N ALA A 92 1.21 12.95 -35.92
CA ALA A 92 0.81 14.35 -35.97
C ALA A 92 1.36 15.18 -34.79
N ALA A 93 1.45 14.59 -33.60
CA ALA A 93 2.05 15.24 -32.43
C ALA A 93 3.59 15.23 -32.47
N VAL A 94 4.22 14.07 -32.64
CA VAL A 94 5.68 13.89 -32.51
C VAL A 94 6.45 14.47 -33.70
N GLU A 95 5.88 14.43 -34.90
CA GLU A 95 6.53 14.92 -36.12
C GLU A 95 6.05 16.32 -36.50
N GLY A 96 4.80 16.67 -36.17
CA GLY A 96 4.16 17.91 -36.59
C GLY A 96 4.20 19.06 -35.58
N SER A 97 4.35 18.79 -34.28
CA SER A 97 4.35 19.84 -33.25
C SER A 97 5.74 20.39 -32.91
N ARG A 98 5.77 21.64 -32.41
CA ARG A 98 7.01 22.36 -32.09
C ARG A 98 7.89 21.65 -31.07
N LEU A 99 7.30 21.12 -29.99
CA LEU A 99 8.01 20.45 -28.90
C LEU A 99 7.98 18.93 -28.99
N LYS A 100 7.26 18.36 -29.97
CA LYS A 100 7.21 16.91 -30.24
C LYS A 100 6.77 16.07 -29.02
N ILE A 101 5.93 16.65 -28.16
CA ILE A 101 5.42 15.97 -26.97
C ILE A 101 4.36 14.94 -27.41
N PRO A 102 4.53 13.64 -27.07
CA PRO A 102 3.59 12.60 -27.48
C PRO A 102 2.24 12.73 -26.77
N ILE A 103 1.18 12.25 -27.40
CA ILE A 103 -0.17 12.09 -26.85
C ILE A 103 -0.21 10.82 -26.00
N LEU A 104 -0.87 10.92 -24.84
CA LEU A 104 -1.17 9.76 -23.99
C LEU A 104 -2.56 9.20 -24.35
N PHE A 105 -2.63 7.93 -24.73
CA PHE A 105 -3.89 7.28 -25.14
C PHE A 105 -4.47 6.48 -23.97
N ALA A 106 -5.73 6.76 -23.63
CA ALA A 106 -6.45 6.17 -22.51
C ALA A 106 -7.68 5.37 -22.96
N PHE A 107 -8.02 4.32 -22.20
CA PHE A 107 -9.21 3.52 -22.44
C PHE A 107 -9.73 2.82 -21.17
N ASP A 108 -11.04 2.63 -21.07
CA ASP A 108 -11.68 1.83 -20.02
C ASP A 108 -11.44 0.34 -20.26
N VAL A 109 -10.40 -0.21 -19.63
CA VAL A 109 -10.03 -1.63 -19.67
C VAL A 109 -10.34 -2.22 -18.29
N ILE A 110 -11.63 -2.31 -17.98
CA ILE A 110 -12.11 -2.61 -16.62
C ILE A 110 -11.88 -4.06 -16.24
N HIS A 111 -12.18 -5.02 -17.11
CA HIS A 111 -11.96 -6.45 -16.85
C HIS A 111 -11.58 -7.20 -18.12
N GLY A 112 -10.70 -6.61 -18.91
CA GLY A 112 -10.24 -7.17 -20.19
C GLY A 112 -10.22 -6.13 -21.30
N TYR A 113 -9.47 -6.42 -22.36
CA TYR A 113 -9.42 -5.60 -23.56
C TYR A 113 -10.22 -6.26 -24.68
N ARG A 114 -9.66 -7.26 -25.38
CA ARG A 114 -10.35 -8.06 -26.41
C ARG A 114 -10.80 -9.39 -25.81
N THR A 115 -9.91 -9.99 -25.00
CA THR A 115 -10.26 -11.07 -24.08
C THR A 115 -10.87 -10.47 -22.83
N VAL A 116 -12.16 -10.73 -22.61
CA VAL A 116 -12.93 -10.23 -21.46
C VAL A 116 -12.97 -11.30 -20.38
N PHE A 117 -12.60 -10.92 -19.17
CA PHE A 117 -12.65 -11.72 -17.93
C PHE A 117 -14.00 -11.50 -17.23
N PRO A 118 -14.30 -12.20 -16.12
CA PRO A 118 -15.49 -11.87 -15.34
C PRO A 118 -15.52 -10.40 -14.93
N ILE A 119 -16.71 -9.83 -14.77
CA ILE A 119 -16.82 -8.48 -14.19
C ILE A 119 -16.07 -8.42 -12.84
N PRO A 120 -15.52 -7.25 -12.44
CA PRO A 120 -14.69 -7.14 -11.24
C PRO A 120 -15.33 -7.69 -9.95
N LEU A 121 -16.65 -7.55 -9.79
CA LEU A 121 -17.37 -8.15 -8.66
C LEU A 121 -17.27 -9.69 -8.66
N GLY A 122 -17.39 -10.31 -9.84
CA GLY A 122 -17.16 -11.73 -10.02
C GLY A 122 -15.70 -12.12 -9.77
N GLU A 123 -14.75 -11.36 -10.30
CA GLU A 123 -13.34 -11.62 -10.00
C GLU A 123 -13.02 -11.58 -8.51
N ALA A 124 -13.57 -10.61 -7.77
CA ALA A 124 -13.42 -10.52 -6.31
C ALA A 124 -14.00 -11.74 -5.59
N ALA A 125 -15.05 -12.37 -6.14
CA ALA A 125 -15.63 -13.58 -5.60
C ALA A 125 -14.66 -14.79 -5.63
N SER A 126 -13.57 -14.71 -6.40
CA SER A 126 -12.52 -15.74 -6.35
C SER A 126 -11.72 -15.76 -5.05
N PHE A 127 -11.64 -14.64 -4.32
CA PHE A 127 -10.70 -14.44 -3.21
C PHE A 127 -9.25 -14.85 -3.58
N ASP A 128 -8.88 -14.63 -4.86
CA ASP A 128 -7.58 -14.99 -5.42
C ASP A 128 -6.92 -13.78 -6.11
N PRO A 129 -6.23 -12.92 -5.33
CA PRO A 129 -5.52 -11.77 -5.88
C PRO A 129 -4.48 -12.14 -6.95
N ALA A 130 -3.89 -13.34 -6.90
CA ALA A 130 -2.92 -13.76 -7.90
C ALA A 130 -3.58 -14.05 -9.25
N ALA A 131 -4.80 -14.60 -9.27
CA ALA A 131 -5.58 -14.76 -10.50
C ALA A 131 -6.02 -13.41 -11.09
N VAL A 132 -6.44 -12.47 -10.23
CA VAL A 132 -6.79 -11.10 -10.64
C VAL A 132 -5.58 -10.36 -11.23
N GLU A 133 -4.39 -10.52 -10.64
CA GLU A 133 -3.16 -9.94 -11.18
C GLU A 133 -2.82 -10.48 -12.59
N ARG A 134 -3.01 -11.78 -12.82
CA ARG A 134 -2.83 -12.39 -14.16
C ARG A 134 -3.86 -11.89 -15.18
N ALA A 135 -5.13 -11.76 -14.77
CA ALA A 135 -6.18 -11.21 -15.62
C ALA A 135 -5.87 -9.76 -16.03
N ALA A 136 -5.48 -8.91 -15.07
CA ALA A 136 -5.06 -7.53 -15.34
C ALA A 136 -3.79 -7.47 -16.21
N ALA A 137 -2.83 -8.38 -16.02
CA ALA A 137 -1.63 -8.45 -16.86
C ALA A 137 -1.94 -8.83 -18.32
N ALA A 138 -2.86 -9.78 -18.55
CA ALA A 138 -3.32 -10.14 -19.89
C ALA A 138 -4.04 -8.96 -20.56
N ALA A 139 -4.92 -8.26 -19.81
CA ALA A 139 -5.60 -7.06 -20.29
C ALA A 139 -4.59 -5.94 -20.65
N ALA A 140 -3.57 -5.74 -19.82
CA ALA A 140 -2.51 -4.76 -20.07
C ALA A 140 -1.71 -5.07 -21.35
N ALA A 141 -1.37 -6.34 -21.56
CA ALA A 141 -0.60 -6.77 -22.72
C ALA A 141 -1.36 -6.53 -24.04
N GLU A 142 -2.66 -6.86 -24.07
CA GLU A 142 -3.52 -6.58 -25.22
C GLU A 142 -3.69 -5.07 -25.47
N THR A 143 -3.93 -4.31 -24.39
CA THR A 143 -4.13 -2.86 -24.42
C THR A 143 -2.90 -2.11 -24.94
N ALA A 144 -1.72 -2.44 -24.40
CA ALA A 144 -0.45 -1.85 -24.80
C ALA A 144 -0.10 -2.19 -26.25
N ALA A 145 -0.45 -3.39 -26.73
CA ALA A 145 -0.25 -3.78 -28.12
C ALA A 145 -1.12 -2.94 -29.08
N ALA A 146 -2.33 -2.54 -28.66
CA ALA A 146 -3.20 -1.64 -29.39
C ALA A 146 -2.81 -0.15 -29.30
N GLY A 147 -1.67 0.17 -28.70
CA GLY A 147 -1.12 1.53 -28.59
C GLY A 147 -1.71 2.37 -27.44
N VAL A 148 -2.57 1.80 -26.61
CA VAL A 148 -3.10 2.46 -25.41
C VAL A 148 -2.12 2.25 -24.25
N LYS A 149 -1.69 3.33 -23.60
CA LYS A 149 -0.68 3.28 -22.51
C LYS A 149 -1.22 3.72 -21.15
N TRP A 150 -2.52 3.96 -21.06
CA TRP A 150 -3.18 4.40 -19.84
C TRP A 150 -4.56 3.74 -19.75
N THR A 151 -4.89 3.14 -18.61
CA THR A 151 -6.22 2.56 -18.39
C THR A 151 -6.92 3.19 -17.20
N PHE A 152 -8.24 3.35 -17.32
CA PHE A 152 -9.13 3.81 -16.26
C PHE A 152 -9.59 2.66 -15.37
N ALA A 153 -8.62 1.94 -14.82
CA ALA A 153 -8.82 0.85 -13.88
C ALA A 153 -7.61 0.76 -12.92
N PRO A 154 -7.77 0.28 -11.67
CA PRO A 154 -8.98 -0.34 -11.12
C PRO A 154 -10.05 0.64 -10.60
N MET A 155 -11.32 0.20 -10.62
CA MET A 155 -12.41 0.81 -9.85
C MET A 155 -12.41 0.20 -8.43
N LEU A 156 -12.43 1.06 -7.41
CA LEU A 156 -12.05 0.75 -6.02
C LEU A 156 -13.13 1.14 -5.00
N ASP A 157 -14.29 1.60 -5.46
CA ASP A 157 -15.35 2.06 -4.57
C ASP A 157 -15.93 0.89 -3.76
N VAL A 158 -15.98 1.04 -2.43
CA VAL A 158 -16.55 0.04 -1.52
C VAL A 158 -18.07 0.20 -1.50
N ALA A 159 -18.78 -0.77 -2.06
CA ALA A 159 -20.22 -0.67 -2.27
C ALA A 159 -21.03 -1.47 -1.23
N ARG A 160 -22.05 -0.83 -0.65
CA ARG A 160 -23.00 -1.45 0.31
C ARG A 160 -24.46 -1.33 -0.13
N ASP A 161 -24.68 -0.82 -1.35
CA ASP A 161 -25.99 -0.65 -1.96
C ASP A 161 -26.04 -1.39 -3.30
N PRO A 162 -26.64 -2.59 -3.37
CA PRO A 162 -26.70 -3.36 -4.60
C PRO A 162 -27.63 -2.76 -5.67
N ARG A 163 -28.40 -1.70 -5.36
CA ARG A 163 -29.21 -1.00 -6.37
C ARG A 163 -28.34 -0.27 -7.38
N TRP A 164 -27.18 0.22 -6.95
CA TRP A 164 -26.24 0.93 -7.80
C TRP A 164 -25.67 0.01 -8.88
N GLY A 165 -25.71 0.46 -10.14
CA GLY A 165 -25.28 -0.37 -11.26
C GLY A 165 -23.79 -0.68 -11.27
N ARG A 166 -22.98 0.24 -10.77
CA ARG A 166 -21.52 0.14 -10.80
C ARG A 166 -20.93 -0.75 -9.71
N VAL A 167 -21.76 -1.41 -8.87
CA VAL A 167 -21.25 -2.49 -7.99
C VAL A 167 -20.57 -3.60 -8.79
N ALA A 168 -20.96 -3.78 -10.06
CA ALA A 168 -20.33 -4.70 -11.01
C ALA A 168 -18.84 -4.41 -11.22
N GLU A 169 -18.43 -3.14 -11.14
CA GLU A 169 -17.09 -2.65 -11.45
C GLU A 169 -16.13 -2.73 -10.24
N GLY A 170 -16.68 -2.86 -9.03
CA GLY A 170 -15.93 -2.87 -7.78
C GLY A 170 -15.62 -4.27 -7.25
N SER A 171 -15.05 -4.33 -6.05
CA SER A 171 -14.69 -5.60 -5.36
C SER A 171 -15.61 -5.92 -4.17
N GLY A 172 -16.85 -5.42 -4.19
CA GLY A 172 -17.87 -5.68 -3.17
C GLY A 172 -17.83 -4.73 -1.97
N GLU A 173 -18.19 -5.25 -0.79
CA GLU A 173 -18.51 -4.42 0.40
C GLU A 173 -17.40 -4.30 1.44
N ASP A 174 -16.28 -5.00 1.22
CA ASP A 174 -15.22 -5.15 2.21
C ASP A 174 -13.94 -4.39 1.85
N PRO A 175 -13.45 -3.48 2.73
CA PRO A 175 -12.23 -2.72 2.48
C PRO A 175 -10.96 -3.57 2.41
N PHE A 176 -10.87 -4.69 3.13
CA PHE A 176 -9.66 -5.53 3.17
C PHE A 176 -9.53 -6.35 1.89
N LEU A 177 -10.62 -6.97 1.44
CA LEU A 177 -10.71 -7.64 0.14
C LEU A 177 -10.48 -6.63 -0.99
N GLY A 178 -11.14 -5.48 -0.95
CA GLY A 178 -10.96 -4.40 -1.93
C GLY A 178 -9.51 -3.95 -2.03
N ALA A 179 -8.82 -3.77 -0.91
CA ALA A 179 -7.40 -3.44 -0.88
C ALA A 179 -6.50 -4.55 -1.47
N ALA A 180 -6.84 -5.84 -1.28
CA ALA A 180 -6.12 -6.94 -1.89
C ALA A 180 -6.28 -6.95 -3.42
N MET A 181 -7.50 -6.74 -3.92
CA MET A 181 -7.78 -6.67 -5.35
C MET A 181 -7.17 -5.42 -6.01
N ALA A 182 -7.16 -4.29 -5.29
CA ALA A 182 -6.51 -3.06 -5.74
C ALA A 182 -5.02 -3.28 -6.04
N ARG A 183 -4.28 -3.90 -5.10
CA ARG A 183 -2.86 -4.22 -5.27
C ARG A 183 -2.62 -5.14 -6.47
N ALA A 184 -3.43 -6.20 -6.59
CA ALA A 184 -3.32 -7.16 -7.68
C ALA A 184 -3.52 -6.49 -9.05
N ARG A 185 -4.56 -5.67 -9.20
CA ARG A 185 -4.86 -5.00 -10.47
C ARG A 185 -3.78 -3.99 -10.85
N VAL A 186 -3.33 -3.17 -9.92
CA VAL A 186 -2.25 -2.19 -10.17
C VAL A 186 -0.97 -2.89 -10.60
N ARG A 187 -0.56 -3.96 -9.91
CA ARG A 187 0.63 -4.75 -10.27
C ARG A 187 0.48 -5.43 -11.63
N GLY A 188 -0.70 -5.98 -11.93
CA GLY A 188 -0.96 -6.61 -13.23
C GLY A 188 -0.83 -5.61 -14.38
N PHE A 189 -1.47 -4.44 -14.25
CA PHE A 189 -1.45 -3.38 -15.27
C PHE A 189 -0.07 -2.76 -15.47
N GLN A 190 0.60 -2.35 -14.38
CA GLN A 190 1.80 -1.52 -14.46
C GLN A 190 3.11 -2.32 -14.37
N GLY A 191 3.09 -3.52 -13.77
CA GLY A 191 4.30 -4.25 -13.42
C GLY A 191 5.24 -3.45 -12.50
N ALA A 192 6.51 -3.82 -12.49
CA ALA A 192 7.56 -3.06 -11.80
C ALA A 192 8.05 -1.85 -12.61
N ASP A 193 7.80 -1.84 -13.92
CA ASP A 193 8.16 -0.76 -14.85
C ASP A 193 7.00 -0.47 -15.81
N PRO A 194 6.25 0.64 -15.61
CA PRO A 194 5.14 0.99 -16.48
C PRO A 194 5.54 1.33 -17.93
N ALA A 195 6.83 1.58 -18.20
CA ALA A 195 7.34 1.79 -19.55
C ALA A 195 7.49 0.48 -20.34
N ALA A 196 7.41 -0.68 -19.67
CA ALA A 196 7.56 -1.97 -20.32
C ALA A 196 6.55 -2.15 -21.48
N PRO A 197 6.92 -2.84 -22.56
CA PRO A 197 6.11 -2.88 -23.77
C PRO A 197 4.70 -3.43 -23.56
N ASP A 198 4.49 -4.33 -22.60
CA ASP A 198 3.24 -5.02 -22.26
C ASP A 198 2.51 -4.40 -21.05
N LYS A 199 2.97 -3.25 -20.55
CA LYS A 199 2.41 -2.55 -19.38
C LYS A 199 1.77 -1.22 -19.75
N VAL A 200 0.82 -0.81 -18.92
CA VAL A 200 0.04 0.44 -19.03
C VAL A 200 -0.05 1.11 -17.68
N LEU A 201 -0.22 2.44 -17.65
CA LEU A 201 -0.51 3.18 -16.42
C LEU A 201 -1.90 2.79 -15.88
N ALA A 202 -2.00 2.54 -14.58
CA ALA A 202 -3.26 2.26 -13.89
C ALA A 202 -3.83 3.55 -13.26
N THR A 203 -5.16 3.65 -13.24
CA THR A 203 -5.92 4.74 -12.63
C THR A 203 -6.78 4.22 -11.50
N ALA A 204 -6.50 4.66 -10.27
CA ALA A 204 -7.44 4.41 -9.17
C ALA A 204 -8.71 5.27 -9.37
N LYS A 205 -9.90 4.65 -9.42
CA LYS A 205 -11.18 5.36 -9.59
C LYS A 205 -12.30 4.78 -8.70
N HIS A 206 -13.33 5.53 -8.34
CA HIS A 206 -13.54 6.97 -8.60
C HIS A 206 -13.33 7.73 -7.29
N TRP A 207 -12.45 8.73 -7.28
CA TRP A 207 -12.04 9.44 -6.07
C TRP A 207 -13.01 10.60 -5.75
N VAL A 208 -13.85 10.56 -4.72
CA VAL A 208 -14.02 9.48 -3.74
C VAL A 208 -15.42 9.48 -3.11
N GLY A 209 -15.85 8.32 -2.62
CA GLY A 209 -17.13 8.14 -1.92
C GLY A 209 -18.30 7.73 -2.81
N TYR A 210 -18.04 7.50 -4.10
CA TYR A 210 -19.06 7.39 -5.14
C TYR A 210 -20.08 6.25 -4.92
N ALA A 211 -19.65 5.09 -4.43
CA ALA A 211 -20.55 3.97 -4.14
C ALA A 211 -21.54 4.21 -2.98
N ALA A 212 -21.42 5.32 -2.26
CA ALA A 212 -22.37 5.72 -1.22
C ALA A 212 -23.55 6.55 -1.76
N ALA A 213 -23.70 6.64 -3.09
CA ALA A 213 -24.73 7.44 -3.74
C ALA A 213 -26.13 7.13 -3.20
N GLU A 214 -26.83 8.17 -2.76
CA GLU A 214 -28.11 8.02 -2.07
C GLU A 214 -29.15 7.26 -2.92
N GLY A 215 -29.80 6.28 -2.30
CA GLY A 215 -30.78 5.41 -2.96
C GLY A 215 -30.17 4.46 -4.00
N GLY A 216 -28.83 4.35 -4.06
CA GLY A 216 -28.11 3.60 -5.07
C GLY A 216 -28.30 4.16 -6.49
N ARG A 217 -28.74 5.41 -6.61
CA ARG A 217 -28.89 6.09 -7.91
C ARG A 217 -27.54 6.64 -8.31
N ASP A 218 -27.11 6.32 -9.52
CA ASP A 218 -25.81 6.76 -9.99
C ASP A 218 -25.68 8.30 -9.96
N TYR A 219 -24.46 8.79 -9.74
CA TYR A 219 -24.09 10.22 -9.63
C TYR A 219 -24.70 11.00 -8.45
N ASN A 220 -25.64 10.41 -7.72
CA ASN A 220 -26.38 11.10 -6.66
C ASN A 220 -25.47 11.48 -5.47
N SER A 221 -25.97 12.38 -4.62
CA SER A 221 -25.23 12.90 -3.46
C SER A 221 -24.73 11.81 -2.52
N THR A 222 -23.62 12.09 -1.85
CA THR A 222 -22.99 11.20 -0.87
C THR A 222 -22.67 11.95 0.43
N GLU A 223 -22.99 11.32 1.56
CA GLU A 223 -22.75 11.87 2.89
C GLU A 223 -21.97 10.85 3.73
N LEU A 224 -20.70 11.15 4.01
CA LEU A 224 -19.78 10.26 4.70
C LEU A 224 -18.96 11.01 5.75
N SER A 225 -18.97 10.47 6.97
CA SER A 225 -18.06 10.95 8.02
C SER A 225 -16.59 10.71 7.66
N GLU A 226 -15.69 11.54 8.16
CA GLU A 226 -14.25 11.35 7.95
C GLU A 226 -13.75 10.00 8.46
N SER A 227 -14.30 9.49 9.57
CA SER A 227 -13.98 8.15 10.07
C SER A 227 -14.37 7.05 9.07
N THR A 228 -15.55 7.17 8.44
CA THR A 228 -15.97 6.23 7.37
C THR A 228 -15.05 6.35 6.15
N LEU A 229 -14.68 7.58 5.76
CA LEU A 229 -13.73 7.77 4.67
C LEU A 229 -12.41 7.06 4.97
N ARG A 230 -11.84 7.28 6.16
CA ARG A 230 -10.53 6.73 6.53
C ARG A 230 -10.52 5.21 6.77
N ASP A 231 -11.52 4.65 7.44
CA ASP A 231 -11.55 3.23 7.82
C ASP A 231 -12.21 2.32 6.76
N VAL A 232 -13.04 2.86 5.86
CA VAL A 232 -13.83 2.05 4.90
C VAL A 232 -13.53 2.41 3.45
N VAL A 233 -13.56 3.70 3.08
CA VAL A 233 -13.51 4.11 1.67
C VAL A 233 -12.07 4.24 1.15
N PHE A 234 -11.19 4.85 1.92
CA PHE A 234 -9.79 5.09 1.58
C PHE A 234 -8.88 3.86 1.52
N PRO A 235 -9.08 2.78 2.30
CA PRO A 235 -8.13 1.67 2.31
C PRO A 235 -7.83 1.04 0.93
N PRO A 236 -8.82 0.77 0.04
CA PRO A 236 -8.53 0.27 -1.30
C PRO A 236 -7.72 1.25 -2.16
N PHE A 237 -8.02 2.55 -2.11
CA PHE A 237 -7.25 3.58 -2.82
C PHE A 237 -5.83 3.69 -2.29
N ARG A 238 -5.66 3.68 -0.96
CA ARG A 238 -4.32 3.70 -0.35
C ARG A 238 -3.51 2.47 -0.76
N ALA A 239 -4.15 1.31 -0.83
CA ALA A 239 -3.51 0.09 -1.30
C ALA A 239 -3.11 0.16 -2.78
N ALA A 240 -3.89 0.83 -3.63
CA ALA A 240 -3.53 1.09 -5.03
C ALA A 240 -2.31 2.02 -5.14
N PHE A 241 -2.26 3.10 -4.37
CA PHE A 241 -1.11 4.02 -4.35
C PHE A 241 0.14 3.35 -3.78
N ASP A 242 0.02 2.56 -2.72
CA ASP A 242 1.13 1.76 -2.18
C ASP A 242 1.65 0.71 -3.19
N ALA A 243 0.80 0.22 -4.09
CA ALA A 243 1.18 -0.63 -5.21
C ALA A 243 1.73 0.14 -6.43
N GLY A 244 1.75 1.48 -6.36
CA GLY A 244 2.36 2.36 -7.35
C GLY A 244 1.41 2.90 -8.42
N ALA A 245 0.08 2.86 -8.23
CA ALA A 245 -0.89 3.39 -9.21
C ALA A 245 -0.47 4.78 -9.69
N ALA A 246 -0.39 4.97 -11.02
CA ALA A 246 0.25 6.14 -11.60
C ALA A 246 -0.67 7.36 -11.69
N THR A 247 -1.98 7.16 -11.74
CA THR A 247 -2.99 8.22 -11.90
C THR A 247 -4.20 7.96 -11.01
N VAL A 248 -5.04 8.98 -10.83
CA VAL A 248 -6.34 8.88 -10.14
C VAL A 248 -7.40 9.61 -10.95
N MET A 249 -8.64 9.14 -10.90
CA MET A 249 -9.78 9.80 -11.53
C MET A 249 -10.72 10.33 -10.44
N SER A 250 -11.12 11.60 -10.52
CA SER A 250 -12.13 12.14 -9.61
C SER A 250 -13.50 11.52 -9.87
N ALA A 251 -14.37 11.50 -8.87
CA ALA A 251 -15.74 11.01 -8.99
C ALA A 251 -16.73 12.13 -9.39
N PHE A 252 -17.94 11.73 -9.75
CA PHE A 252 -19.06 12.62 -10.08
C PHE A 252 -19.76 13.22 -8.86
N ASN A 253 -19.94 12.43 -7.80
CA ASN A 253 -20.77 12.82 -6.65
C ASN A 253 -20.26 14.09 -5.95
N ASP A 254 -21.19 14.83 -5.35
CA ASP A 254 -20.83 15.68 -4.22
C ASP A 254 -20.58 14.80 -2.98
N LEU A 255 -19.52 15.13 -2.26
CA LEU A 255 -19.15 14.50 -1.00
C LEU A 255 -19.32 15.54 0.11
N ASN A 256 -20.35 15.35 0.94
CA ASN A 256 -20.74 16.28 2.00
C ASN A 256 -20.98 17.70 1.45
N GLY A 257 -21.66 17.82 0.31
CA GLY A 257 -22.01 19.09 -0.33
C GLY A 257 -20.95 19.69 -1.26
N VAL A 258 -19.79 19.04 -1.46
CA VAL A 258 -18.74 19.52 -2.37
C VAL A 258 -18.43 18.46 -3.44
N PRO A 259 -18.72 18.72 -4.74
CA PRO A 259 -18.33 17.86 -5.87
C PRO A 259 -16.89 17.36 -5.79
N ALA A 260 -16.68 16.06 -5.96
CA ALA A 260 -15.35 15.46 -5.77
C ALA A 260 -14.28 16.07 -6.70
N SER A 261 -14.66 16.49 -7.91
CA SER A 261 -13.81 17.19 -8.87
C SER A 261 -13.41 18.63 -8.46
N ALA A 262 -13.98 19.16 -7.38
CA ALA A 262 -13.66 20.47 -6.81
C ALA A 262 -13.42 20.42 -5.29
N ASN A 263 -13.14 19.24 -4.74
CA ASN A 263 -13.05 19.04 -3.29
C ASN A 263 -11.60 19.15 -2.77
N PRO A 264 -11.18 20.27 -2.17
CA PRO A 264 -9.80 20.46 -1.72
C PRO A 264 -9.44 19.57 -0.51
N LEU A 265 -10.42 19.11 0.26
CA LEU A 265 -10.17 18.18 1.38
C LEU A 265 -9.64 16.85 0.85
N THR A 266 -10.29 16.28 -0.16
CA THR A 266 -9.88 14.97 -0.69
C THR A 266 -8.76 15.08 -1.70
N LEU A 267 -8.83 16.04 -2.64
CA LEU A 267 -7.88 16.17 -3.74
C LEU A 267 -6.55 16.82 -3.36
N THR A 268 -6.55 17.75 -2.39
CA THR A 268 -5.32 18.45 -1.97
C THR A 268 -4.87 18.02 -0.59
N GLN A 269 -5.73 18.15 0.42
CA GLN A 269 -5.35 17.87 1.80
C GLN A 269 -5.02 16.37 2.00
N VAL A 270 -5.92 15.46 1.66
CA VAL A 270 -5.66 14.02 1.78
C VAL A 270 -4.69 13.56 0.70
N LEU A 271 -5.05 13.68 -0.59
CA LEU A 271 -4.29 13.04 -1.67
C LEU A 271 -2.88 13.63 -1.85
N ARG A 272 -2.70 14.96 -1.79
CA ARG A 272 -1.40 15.62 -2.02
C ARG A 272 -0.60 15.88 -0.77
N ARG A 273 -1.23 16.25 0.36
CA ARG A 273 -0.48 16.61 1.58
C ARG A 273 -0.32 15.43 2.53
N GLU A 274 -1.37 14.67 2.79
CA GLU A 274 -1.26 13.49 3.67
C GLU A 274 -0.69 12.27 2.94
N TRP A 275 -1.07 12.08 1.67
CA TRP A 275 -0.71 10.90 0.88
C TRP A 275 0.32 11.19 -0.22
N GLY A 276 0.66 12.46 -0.46
CA GLY A 276 1.78 12.88 -1.32
C GLY A 276 1.80 12.22 -2.69
N PHE A 277 0.62 11.90 -3.20
CA PHE A 277 0.46 11.35 -4.52
C PHE A 277 0.98 12.35 -5.56
N ASP A 278 1.92 11.90 -6.41
CA ASP A 278 2.67 12.77 -7.33
C ASP A 278 2.25 12.61 -8.81
N GLY A 279 1.31 11.70 -9.09
CA GLY A 279 0.72 11.48 -10.41
C GLY A 279 -0.43 12.44 -10.73
N PRO A 280 -0.91 12.49 -11.98
CA PRO A 280 -2.01 13.36 -12.35
C PRO A 280 -3.36 12.86 -11.82
N VAL A 281 -4.23 13.80 -11.46
CA VAL A 281 -5.68 13.61 -11.31
C VAL A 281 -6.34 13.96 -12.64
N VAL A 282 -7.06 13.02 -13.24
CA VAL A 282 -7.95 13.29 -14.37
C VAL A 282 -9.37 13.48 -13.85
N SER A 283 -10.13 14.42 -14.41
CA SER A 283 -11.56 14.51 -14.10
C SER A 283 -12.27 13.26 -14.62
N ASP A 284 -13.41 12.88 -14.04
CA ASP A 284 -14.33 12.01 -14.78
C ASP A 284 -14.89 12.74 -16.02
N TYR A 285 -15.61 12.00 -16.87
CA TYR A 285 -16.18 12.47 -18.12
C TYR A 285 -17.04 13.71 -17.89
N THR A 286 -16.63 14.87 -18.41
CA THR A 286 -17.34 16.15 -18.22
C THR A 286 -17.62 16.58 -16.77
N ALA A 287 -16.90 16.03 -15.78
CA ALA A 287 -17.13 16.38 -14.38
C ALA A 287 -16.80 17.85 -14.03
N VAL A 288 -15.95 18.52 -14.82
CA VAL A 288 -15.62 19.94 -14.64
C VAL A 288 -16.82 20.85 -14.98
N PRO A 289 -17.42 20.80 -16.20
CA PRO A 289 -18.62 21.61 -16.47
C PRO A 289 -19.81 21.22 -15.59
N GLU A 290 -19.90 19.98 -15.10
CA GLU A 290 -20.96 19.55 -14.19
C GLU A 290 -20.91 20.26 -12.83
N LEU A 291 -19.81 20.92 -12.46
CA LEU A 291 -19.76 21.81 -11.29
C LEU A 291 -20.79 22.94 -11.36
N ILE A 292 -21.19 23.35 -12.57
CA ILE A 292 -22.25 24.34 -12.79
C ILE A 292 -23.61 23.72 -12.48
N THR A 293 -23.85 22.49 -12.94
CA THR A 293 -25.07 21.72 -12.66
C THR A 293 -25.24 21.43 -11.17
N HIS A 294 -24.14 21.13 -10.46
CA HIS A 294 -24.12 21.01 -9.00
C HIS A 294 -24.39 22.33 -8.27
N GLY A 295 -24.36 23.47 -8.96
CA GLY A 295 -24.53 24.80 -8.38
C GLY A 295 -23.31 25.32 -7.61
N LEU A 296 -22.15 24.69 -7.76
CA LEU A 296 -20.89 25.12 -7.13
C LEU A 296 -20.22 26.25 -7.92
N ALA A 297 -20.29 26.18 -9.25
CA ALA A 297 -19.67 27.15 -10.17
C ALA A 297 -20.71 28.01 -10.88
N ALA A 298 -20.41 29.31 -11.04
CA ALA A 298 -21.32 30.24 -11.72
C ALA A 298 -21.34 30.05 -13.25
N ASP A 299 -20.19 29.70 -13.84
CA ASP A 299 -19.98 29.52 -15.27
C ASP A 299 -18.75 28.64 -15.55
N GLY A 300 -18.40 28.47 -16.83
CA GLY A 300 -17.28 27.63 -17.26
C GLY A 300 -15.91 28.13 -16.78
N ALA A 301 -15.71 29.45 -16.65
CA ALA A 301 -14.45 30.01 -16.18
C ALA A 301 -14.27 29.73 -14.68
N ASP A 302 -15.33 29.89 -13.89
CA ASP A 302 -15.31 29.56 -12.48
C ASP A 302 -15.16 28.05 -12.24
N ALA A 303 -15.85 27.20 -13.02
CA ALA A 303 -15.69 25.75 -12.96
C ALA A 303 -14.25 25.31 -13.24
N ALA A 304 -13.63 25.86 -14.30
CA ALA A 304 -12.23 25.60 -14.63
C ALA A 304 -11.29 25.97 -13.47
N ARG A 305 -11.49 27.17 -12.90
CA ARG A 305 -10.69 27.66 -11.77
C ARG A 305 -10.84 26.78 -10.54
N GLN A 306 -12.07 26.43 -10.17
CA GLN A 306 -12.35 25.62 -8.98
C GLN A 306 -11.76 24.21 -9.10
N ALA A 307 -11.97 23.52 -10.22
CA ALA A 307 -11.41 22.18 -10.43
C ALA A 307 -9.87 22.17 -10.42
N LEU A 308 -9.23 23.07 -11.17
CA LEU A 308 -7.77 23.11 -11.28
C LEU A 308 -7.12 23.42 -9.93
N THR A 309 -7.68 24.38 -9.19
CA THR A 309 -7.14 24.78 -7.89
C THR A 309 -7.43 23.77 -6.78
N ALA A 310 -8.50 22.97 -6.89
CA ALA A 310 -8.77 21.86 -5.99
C ALA A 310 -7.79 20.68 -6.18
N GLY A 311 -7.29 20.49 -7.40
CA GLY A 311 -6.23 19.51 -7.69
C GLY A 311 -6.52 18.57 -8.87
N VAL A 312 -7.54 18.83 -9.68
CA VAL A 312 -7.74 18.16 -10.97
C VAL A 312 -6.71 18.70 -11.96
N ASP A 313 -5.85 17.83 -12.49
CA ASP A 313 -4.76 18.23 -13.37
C ASP A 313 -5.18 18.19 -14.84
N MET A 314 -5.97 17.19 -15.24
CA MET A 314 -6.40 16.97 -16.63
C MET A 314 -7.93 16.94 -16.72
N GLU A 315 -8.48 17.77 -17.60
CA GLU A 315 -9.91 17.82 -17.90
C GLU A 315 -10.26 16.81 -18.99
N MET A 316 -11.27 15.97 -18.72
CA MET A 316 -11.78 14.97 -19.65
C MET A 316 -12.98 15.50 -20.45
N VAL A 317 -12.89 15.39 -21.78
CA VAL A 317 -13.88 15.73 -22.83
C VAL A 317 -14.18 17.21 -22.98
N SER A 318 -14.47 17.93 -21.90
CA SER A 318 -14.67 19.38 -21.95
C SER A 318 -13.37 20.13 -22.23
N ARG A 319 -13.50 21.43 -22.53
CA ARG A 319 -12.39 22.30 -22.96
C ARG A 319 -12.26 23.56 -22.11
N LEU A 320 -12.86 23.61 -20.92
CA LEU A 320 -12.92 24.82 -20.12
C LEU A 320 -11.53 25.29 -19.68
N TYR A 321 -10.57 24.37 -19.45
CA TYR A 321 -9.19 24.75 -19.18
C TYR A 321 -8.54 25.42 -20.38
N ALA A 322 -8.74 24.89 -21.59
CA ALA A 322 -8.19 25.47 -22.81
C ALA A 322 -8.87 26.80 -23.18
N GLU A 323 -10.18 26.92 -22.99
CA GLU A 323 -11.00 28.10 -23.31
C GLU A 323 -10.77 29.25 -22.33
N HIS A 324 -10.59 28.97 -21.04
CA HIS A 324 -10.47 29.97 -19.98
C HIS A 324 -9.07 30.07 -19.36
N GLY A 325 -8.09 29.32 -19.86
CA GLY A 325 -6.77 29.17 -19.24
C GLY A 325 -5.97 30.45 -19.04
N ALA A 326 -6.24 31.52 -19.82
CA ALA A 326 -5.64 32.84 -19.61
C ALA A 326 -6.02 33.48 -18.26
N GLN A 327 -7.11 33.04 -17.64
CA GLN A 327 -7.63 33.53 -16.36
C GLN A 327 -7.23 32.60 -15.20
N LEU A 328 -6.65 31.43 -15.49
CA LEU A 328 -6.23 30.46 -14.49
C LEU A 328 -4.88 30.84 -13.88
N PRO A 329 -4.63 30.53 -12.59
CA PRO A 329 -3.33 30.76 -11.98
C PRO A 329 -2.23 29.95 -12.69
N LEU A 330 -1.25 30.64 -13.30
CA LEU A 330 -0.18 29.99 -14.06
C LEU A 330 0.59 28.95 -13.23
N ALA A 331 0.79 29.20 -11.94
CA ALA A 331 1.46 28.24 -11.05
C ALA A 331 0.68 26.92 -10.90
N ALA A 332 -0.66 26.98 -10.90
CA ALA A 332 -1.50 25.78 -10.85
C ALA A 332 -1.46 25.03 -12.18
N VAL A 333 -1.50 25.76 -13.31
CA VAL A 333 -1.32 25.18 -14.65
C VAL A 333 0.04 24.49 -14.76
N ASP A 334 1.12 25.14 -14.35
CA ASP A 334 2.48 24.60 -14.42
C ASP A 334 2.64 23.33 -13.61
N GLU A 335 2.03 23.28 -12.42
CA GLU A 335 2.04 22.09 -11.58
C GLU A 335 1.22 20.93 -12.15
N ALA A 336 0.05 21.20 -12.73
CA ALA A 336 -0.74 20.19 -13.44
C ALA A 336 0.03 19.63 -14.64
N VAL A 337 0.65 20.50 -15.46
CA VAL A 337 1.45 20.09 -16.62
C VAL A 337 2.64 19.25 -16.19
N ARG A 338 3.33 19.62 -15.11
CA ARG A 338 4.44 18.84 -14.54
C ARG A 338 4.05 17.39 -14.26
N ARG A 339 2.88 17.16 -13.65
CA ARG A 339 2.35 15.82 -13.35
C ARG A 339 1.99 15.04 -14.61
N VAL A 340 1.38 15.69 -15.60
CA VAL A 340 1.07 15.06 -16.89
C VAL A 340 2.34 14.65 -17.64
N LEU A 341 3.34 15.53 -17.74
CA LEU A 341 4.62 15.23 -18.39
C LEU A 341 5.35 14.09 -17.68
N ARG A 342 5.32 14.06 -16.35
CA ARG A 342 5.84 12.96 -15.54
C ARG A 342 5.16 11.62 -15.87
N ALA A 343 3.83 11.59 -15.94
CA ALA A 343 3.10 10.38 -16.31
C ALA A 343 3.51 9.88 -17.71
N LYS A 344 3.69 10.79 -18.68
CA LYS A 344 4.17 10.44 -20.03
C LYS A 344 5.59 9.88 -20.04
N LEU A 345 6.50 10.42 -19.22
CA LEU A 345 7.85 9.87 -19.06
C LEU A 345 7.81 8.47 -18.45
N ARG A 346 7.01 8.27 -17.38
CA ARG A 346 6.85 6.97 -16.72
C ARG A 346 6.20 5.92 -17.63
N ALA A 347 5.32 6.34 -18.55
CA ALA A 347 4.76 5.46 -19.58
C ALA A 347 5.75 5.08 -20.70
N GLY A 348 6.93 5.70 -20.76
CA GLY A 348 7.96 5.45 -21.78
C GLY A 348 7.62 5.93 -23.19
N ILE A 349 6.58 6.76 -23.34
CA ILE A 349 6.08 7.17 -24.66
C ILE A 349 6.90 8.27 -25.33
N PHE A 350 7.85 8.89 -24.63
CA PHE A 350 8.81 9.78 -25.27
C PHE A 350 9.88 8.99 -26.05
N GLU A 351 10.30 7.85 -25.52
CA GLU A 351 11.30 6.97 -26.12
C GLU A 351 10.68 6.06 -27.17
N ASN A 352 9.49 5.54 -26.88
CA ASN A 352 8.76 4.61 -27.75
C ASN A 352 7.34 5.15 -28.01
N PRO A 353 7.18 6.21 -28.82
CA PRO A 353 5.88 6.83 -29.04
C PRO A 353 4.91 5.98 -29.86
N TYR A 354 5.41 5.05 -30.68
CA TYR A 354 4.63 4.31 -31.67
C TYR A 354 4.39 2.85 -31.27
N ALA A 355 3.20 2.34 -31.56
CA ALA A 355 2.81 0.94 -31.42
C ALA A 355 3.19 0.10 -32.66
N ASP A 356 3.34 -1.21 -32.49
CA ASP A 356 3.63 -2.14 -33.58
C ASP A 356 2.35 -2.91 -34.00
N PRO A 357 1.81 -2.69 -35.21
CA PRO A 357 0.64 -3.41 -35.70
C PRO A 357 0.81 -4.93 -35.79
N ALA A 358 2.03 -5.44 -36.02
CA ALA A 358 2.28 -6.88 -36.05
C ALA A 358 2.17 -7.48 -34.63
N ARG A 359 2.66 -6.73 -33.63
CA ARG A 359 2.50 -7.09 -32.22
C ARG A 359 1.04 -7.06 -31.79
N GLU A 360 0.27 -6.07 -32.20
CA GLU A 360 -1.18 -6.02 -31.96
C GLU A 360 -1.86 -7.30 -32.48
N ALA A 361 -1.63 -7.64 -33.75
CA ALA A 361 -2.23 -8.83 -34.37
C ALA A 361 -1.89 -10.14 -33.64
N GLY A 362 -0.71 -10.24 -33.02
CA GLY A 362 -0.26 -11.42 -32.27
C GLY A 362 -0.65 -11.45 -30.79
N ALA A 363 -1.04 -10.31 -30.19
CA ALA A 363 -1.30 -10.20 -28.76
C ALA A 363 -2.77 -10.40 -28.37
N LEU A 364 -3.72 -10.18 -29.30
CA LEU A 364 -5.15 -10.26 -29.01
C LEU A 364 -5.66 -11.70 -29.00
N LEU A 365 -6.51 -12.06 -28.02
CA LEU A 365 -7.22 -13.35 -27.95
C LEU A 365 -6.28 -14.56 -28.01
N THR A 366 -5.08 -14.45 -27.46
CA THR A 366 -4.14 -15.57 -27.45
C THR A 366 -4.74 -16.77 -26.74
N PRO A 367 -4.34 -18.00 -27.10
CA PRO A 367 -4.79 -19.20 -26.38
C PRO A 367 -4.49 -19.14 -24.88
N GLU A 368 -3.43 -18.44 -24.48
CA GLU A 368 -3.08 -18.22 -23.07
C GLU A 368 -4.07 -17.27 -22.38
N HIS A 369 -4.37 -16.11 -22.96
CA HIS A 369 -5.35 -15.18 -22.39
C HIS A 369 -6.72 -15.83 -22.27
N ARG A 370 -7.16 -16.61 -23.28
CA ARG A 370 -8.43 -17.35 -23.21
C ARG A 370 -8.40 -18.43 -22.11
N ARG A 371 -7.30 -19.16 -21.94
CA ARG A 371 -7.17 -20.11 -20.81
C ARG A 371 -7.26 -19.41 -19.46
N GLU A 372 -6.61 -18.27 -19.28
CA GLU A 372 -6.71 -17.49 -18.05
C GLU A 372 -8.13 -16.97 -17.84
N ALA A 373 -8.82 -16.49 -18.88
CA ALA A 373 -10.22 -16.05 -18.78
C ALA A 373 -11.15 -17.18 -18.36
N ARG A 374 -11.00 -18.38 -18.94
CA ARG A 374 -11.75 -19.58 -18.54
C ARG A 374 -11.48 -19.97 -17.10
N SER A 375 -10.22 -19.94 -16.68
CA SER A 375 -9.81 -20.26 -15.30
C SER A 375 -10.37 -19.25 -14.30
N MET A 376 -10.23 -17.95 -14.58
CA MET A 376 -10.75 -16.87 -13.74
C MET A 376 -12.26 -16.98 -13.57
N ALA A 377 -12.99 -17.20 -14.68
CA ALA A 377 -14.43 -17.42 -14.67
C ALA A 377 -14.82 -18.60 -13.79
N ALA A 378 -14.22 -19.78 -13.97
CA ALA A 378 -14.55 -20.95 -13.15
C ALA A 378 -14.24 -20.73 -11.65
N ARG A 379 -13.14 -20.01 -11.33
CA ARG A 379 -12.76 -19.69 -9.95
C ARG A 379 -13.66 -18.66 -9.27
N SER A 380 -14.35 -17.82 -10.06
CA SER A 380 -15.27 -16.77 -9.60
C SER A 380 -16.70 -17.25 -9.31
N MET A 381 -17.11 -18.39 -9.87
CA MET A 381 -18.47 -18.91 -9.73
C MET A 381 -18.76 -19.33 -8.28
N VAL A 382 -19.90 -18.91 -7.76
CA VAL A 382 -20.31 -19.15 -6.37
C VAL A 382 -21.49 -20.10 -6.34
N LEU A 383 -21.31 -21.27 -5.75
CA LEU A 383 -22.40 -22.21 -5.53
C LEU A 383 -23.24 -21.74 -4.34
N LEU A 384 -24.43 -21.21 -4.58
CA LEU A 384 -25.28 -20.64 -3.53
C LEU A 384 -26.13 -21.71 -2.83
N LYS A 385 -26.55 -22.73 -3.58
CA LYS A 385 -27.42 -23.81 -3.12
C LYS A 385 -27.16 -25.09 -3.92
N ASN A 386 -27.24 -26.26 -3.29
CA ASN A 386 -27.10 -27.57 -3.95
C ASN A 386 -27.80 -28.71 -3.18
N ASP A 387 -29.12 -28.60 -3.01
CA ASP A 387 -29.92 -29.61 -2.31
C ASP A 387 -29.97 -30.91 -3.12
N GLY A 388 -29.93 -32.06 -2.43
CA GLY A 388 -29.97 -33.38 -3.06
C GLY A 388 -28.74 -33.72 -3.92
N ALA A 389 -27.68 -32.91 -3.85
CA ALA A 389 -26.47 -33.04 -4.66
C ALA A 389 -26.75 -33.11 -6.18
N VAL A 390 -27.63 -32.21 -6.67
CA VAL A 390 -27.92 -32.06 -8.10
C VAL A 390 -26.65 -31.76 -8.89
N LEU A 391 -25.80 -30.88 -8.38
CA LEU A 391 -24.49 -30.60 -8.94
C LEU A 391 -23.36 -31.42 -8.27
N PRO A 392 -22.34 -31.85 -9.02
CA PRO A 392 -22.21 -31.68 -10.48
C PRO A 392 -23.15 -32.60 -11.27
N LEU A 393 -23.64 -32.11 -12.42
CA LEU A 393 -24.40 -32.91 -13.37
C LEU A 393 -23.57 -34.07 -13.90
N ARG A 394 -24.22 -35.18 -14.23
CA ARG A 394 -23.56 -36.35 -14.81
C ARG A 394 -23.21 -36.07 -16.27
N LYS A 395 -22.02 -36.47 -16.73
CA LYS A 395 -21.64 -36.39 -18.15
C LYS A 395 -22.39 -37.36 -19.06
N GLY A 396 -22.90 -38.46 -18.50
CA GLY A 396 -23.65 -39.49 -19.24
C GLY A 396 -25.14 -39.17 -19.48
N LEU A 397 -25.53 -37.89 -19.48
CA LEU A 397 -26.91 -37.49 -19.83
C LEU A 397 -27.15 -37.78 -21.31
N LYS A 398 -28.34 -38.28 -21.64
CA LYS A 398 -28.75 -38.45 -23.05
C LYS A 398 -29.34 -37.16 -23.58
N THR A 399 -30.11 -36.45 -22.75
CA THR A 399 -30.76 -35.20 -23.14
C THR A 399 -30.60 -34.14 -22.04
N LEU A 400 -30.10 -32.97 -22.41
CA LEU A 400 -29.99 -31.80 -21.53
C LEU A 400 -30.88 -30.67 -22.06
N ALA A 401 -31.78 -30.14 -21.24
CA ALA A 401 -32.50 -28.91 -21.55
C ALA A 401 -31.70 -27.70 -21.06
N VAL A 402 -31.42 -26.75 -21.96
CA VAL A 402 -30.86 -25.45 -21.63
C VAL A 402 -31.94 -24.41 -21.88
N ILE A 403 -32.41 -23.78 -20.82
CA ILE A 403 -33.58 -22.90 -20.87
C ILE A 403 -33.21 -21.52 -20.33
N GLY A 404 -33.76 -20.46 -20.93
CA GLY A 404 -33.70 -19.12 -20.37
C GLY A 404 -33.12 -18.07 -21.32
N PRO A 405 -33.43 -16.79 -21.10
CA PRO A 405 -33.17 -15.72 -22.05
C PRO A 405 -31.67 -15.45 -22.27
N LEU A 406 -30.83 -15.79 -21.29
CA LEU A 406 -29.39 -15.52 -21.32
C LEU A 406 -28.56 -16.71 -21.84
N ALA A 407 -29.19 -17.87 -22.05
CA ALA A 407 -28.46 -19.10 -22.37
C ALA A 407 -27.66 -19.04 -23.68
N ASP A 408 -28.15 -18.33 -24.71
CA ASP A 408 -27.44 -18.16 -25.99
C ASP A 408 -27.09 -16.71 -26.31
N SER A 409 -26.96 -15.86 -25.28
CA SER A 409 -26.56 -14.46 -25.48
C SER A 409 -25.04 -14.30 -25.48
N ARG A 410 -24.50 -13.86 -26.62
CA ARG A 410 -23.08 -13.50 -26.77
C ARG A 410 -22.74 -12.12 -26.23
N THR A 411 -23.72 -11.24 -26.13
CA THR A 411 -23.54 -9.87 -25.62
C THR A 411 -23.57 -9.89 -24.10
N ASP A 412 -24.59 -10.49 -23.51
CA ASP A 412 -24.80 -10.42 -22.06
C ASP A 412 -23.71 -11.16 -21.28
N ILE A 413 -23.16 -12.25 -21.83
CA ILE A 413 -22.10 -13.01 -21.15
C ILE A 413 -20.84 -12.19 -20.89
N LEU A 414 -20.62 -11.12 -21.66
CA LEU A 414 -19.48 -10.23 -21.47
C LEU A 414 -19.68 -9.24 -20.32
N GLY A 415 -20.92 -8.95 -19.90
CA GLY A 415 -21.21 -7.95 -18.88
C GLY A 415 -21.11 -6.50 -19.36
N SER A 416 -21.14 -5.55 -18.42
CA SER A 416 -20.92 -4.13 -18.69
C SER A 416 -19.42 -3.80 -18.76
N TRP A 417 -19.02 -2.69 -19.38
CA TRP A 417 -17.63 -2.22 -19.47
C TRP A 417 -16.61 -3.19 -20.11
N THR A 418 -16.95 -3.72 -21.29
CA THR A 418 -16.24 -4.83 -21.93
C THR A 418 -14.95 -4.46 -22.68
N GLY A 419 -14.44 -3.22 -22.56
CA GLY A 419 -13.29 -2.75 -23.35
C GLY A 419 -13.55 -2.85 -24.87
N ASP A 420 -12.63 -3.47 -25.62
CA ASP A 420 -12.82 -3.81 -27.06
C ASP A 420 -13.32 -5.26 -27.26
N GLY A 421 -13.92 -5.85 -26.22
CA GLY A 421 -14.56 -7.14 -26.26
C GLY A 421 -15.67 -7.17 -27.31
N ARG A 422 -15.76 -8.26 -28.08
CA ARG A 422 -16.81 -8.41 -29.10
C ARG A 422 -17.63 -9.68 -28.87
N PRO A 423 -18.96 -9.61 -29.01
CA PRO A 423 -19.83 -10.78 -28.89
C PRO A 423 -19.42 -11.95 -29.82
N ALA A 424 -18.83 -11.65 -30.98
CA ALA A 424 -18.37 -12.68 -31.92
C ALA A 424 -17.32 -13.63 -31.33
N ASP A 425 -16.52 -13.16 -30.37
CA ASP A 425 -15.44 -13.93 -29.75
C ASP A 425 -15.90 -14.72 -28.52
N ALA A 426 -17.10 -14.42 -27.99
CA ALA A 426 -17.63 -15.00 -26.76
C ALA A 426 -18.25 -16.39 -26.99
N THR A 427 -18.07 -17.29 -26.03
CA THR A 427 -18.75 -18.59 -25.98
C THR A 427 -19.93 -18.53 -25.03
N THR A 428 -21.15 -18.63 -25.55
CA THR A 428 -22.40 -18.62 -24.76
C THR A 428 -22.52 -19.84 -23.85
N ALA A 429 -23.41 -19.79 -22.85
CA ALA A 429 -23.69 -20.94 -21.99
C ALA A 429 -24.14 -22.16 -22.80
N LEU A 430 -25.06 -21.96 -23.76
CA LEU A 430 -25.53 -23.01 -24.66
C LEU A 430 -24.39 -23.60 -25.50
N ALA A 431 -23.53 -22.75 -26.08
CA ALA A 431 -22.39 -23.21 -26.87
C ALA A 431 -21.41 -24.02 -26.02
N GLY A 432 -21.04 -23.55 -24.83
CA GLY A 432 -20.15 -24.27 -23.92
C GLY A 432 -20.70 -25.61 -23.46
N LEU A 433 -22.01 -25.69 -23.18
CA LEU A 433 -22.68 -26.94 -22.81
C LEU A 433 -22.75 -27.95 -23.96
N ARG A 434 -22.97 -27.47 -25.20
CA ARG A 434 -22.88 -28.31 -26.41
C ARG A 434 -21.48 -28.86 -26.65
N GLU A 435 -20.45 -28.02 -26.45
CA GLU A 435 -19.05 -28.45 -26.56
C GLU A 435 -18.69 -29.51 -25.49
N ALA A 436 -19.22 -29.37 -24.28
CA ALA A 436 -18.94 -30.29 -23.17
C ALA A 436 -19.68 -31.64 -23.28
N LEU A 437 -20.78 -31.70 -24.03
CA LEU A 437 -21.61 -32.89 -24.23
C LEU A 437 -21.81 -33.21 -25.73
N PRO A 438 -20.75 -33.58 -26.46
CA PRO A 438 -20.85 -33.84 -27.90
C PRO A 438 -21.77 -35.01 -28.25
N ASP A 439 -21.96 -35.96 -27.31
CA ASP A 439 -22.76 -37.17 -27.51
C ASP A 439 -24.21 -37.07 -26.97
N ALA A 440 -24.57 -35.96 -26.31
CA ALA A 440 -25.91 -35.73 -25.76
C ALA A 440 -26.76 -34.82 -26.66
N GLN A 441 -28.07 -35.00 -26.63
CA GLN A 441 -29.00 -34.08 -27.25
C GLN A 441 -29.18 -32.84 -26.34
N VAL A 442 -28.63 -31.70 -26.74
CA VAL A 442 -28.80 -30.42 -26.04
C VAL A 442 -29.98 -29.64 -26.64
N LEU A 443 -31.12 -29.69 -25.94
CA LEU A 443 -32.34 -28.97 -26.27
C LEU A 443 -32.25 -27.52 -25.77
N PHE A 444 -32.83 -26.57 -26.52
CA PHE A 444 -32.79 -25.15 -26.16
C PHE A 444 -34.17 -24.50 -26.29
N ALA A 445 -34.56 -23.72 -25.28
CA ALA A 445 -35.67 -22.77 -25.36
C ALA A 445 -35.32 -21.46 -24.64
N PRO A 446 -35.59 -20.29 -25.24
CA PRO A 446 -35.32 -19.01 -24.59
C PRO A 446 -36.26 -18.76 -23.39
N GLY A 447 -37.50 -19.27 -23.42
CA GLY A 447 -38.48 -19.05 -22.36
C GLY A 447 -38.97 -17.59 -22.25
N GLY A 448 -38.71 -16.76 -23.27
CA GLY A 448 -38.98 -15.32 -23.31
C GLY A 448 -37.69 -14.49 -23.43
N SER A 449 -37.81 -13.16 -23.37
CA SER A 449 -36.70 -12.23 -23.11
C SER A 449 -36.53 -12.01 -21.61
N VAL A 450 -35.46 -11.31 -21.19
CA VAL A 450 -35.19 -11.01 -19.78
C VAL A 450 -36.34 -10.23 -19.13
N VAL A 451 -36.95 -9.29 -19.86
CA VAL A 451 -38.01 -8.41 -19.34
C VAL A 451 -39.43 -8.86 -19.70
N ALA A 452 -39.59 -9.73 -20.71
CA ALA A 452 -40.91 -10.11 -21.21
C ALA A 452 -40.97 -11.58 -21.63
N ALA A 453 -41.95 -12.31 -21.10
CA ALA A 453 -42.27 -13.67 -21.55
C ALA A 453 -43.79 -13.85 -21.64
N THR A 454 -44.25 -14.53 -22.68
CA THR A 454 -45.66 -14.91 -22.82
C THR A 454 -45.93 -16.24 -22.11
N ASP A 455 -47.21 -16.55 -21.89
CA ASP A 455 -47.60 -17.85 -21.34
C ASP A 455 -47.18 -19.01 -22.25
N ASP A 456 -47.17 -18.79 -23.57
CA ASP A 456 -46.78 -19.81 -24.53
C ASP A 456 -45.27 -20.05 -24.53
N ASP A 457 -44.46 -19.01 -24.32
CA ASP A 457 -43.01 -19.15 -24.13
C ASP A 457 -42.70 -20.03 -22.90
N ILE A 458 -43.36 -19.74 -21.78
CA ILE A 458 -43.18 -20.46 -20.51
C ILE A 458 -43.65 -21.91 -20.65
N LYS A 459 -44.81 -22.15 -21.28
CA LYS A 459 -45.32 -23.51 -21.53
C LYS A 459 -44.41 -24.31 -22.47
N ALA A 460 -43.87 -23.68 -23.51
CA ALA A 460 -42.94 -24.33 -24.42
C ALA A 460 -41.65 -24.75 -23.71
N ALA A 461 -41.10 -23.87 -22.87
CA ALA A 461 -39.93 -24.19 -22.04
C ALA A 461 -40.22 -25.33 -21.05
N ALA A 462 -41.36 -25.32 -20.36
CA ALA A 462 -41.74 -26.39 -19.43
C ALA A 462 -41.91 -27.75 -20.13
N ARG A 463 -42.45 -27.79 -21.35
CA ARG A 463 -42.53 -29.03 -22.16
C ARG A 463 -41.13 -29.55 -22.51
N LEU A 464 -40.25 -28.67 -22.98
CA LEU A 464 -38.88 -29.02 -23.32
C LEU A 464 -38.10 -29.52 -22.10
N ALA A 465 -38.36 -28.97 -20.91
CA ALA A 465 -37.82 -29.47 -19.65
C ALA A 465 -38.29 -30.90 -19.36
N ALA A 466 -39.56 -31.23 -19.58
CA ALA A 466 -40.11 -32.57 -19.32
C ALA A 466 -39.47 -33.67 -20.20
N ASP A 467 -39.00 -33.30 -21.40
CA ASP A 467 -38.35 -34.20 -22.35
C ASP A 467 -36.86 -34.44 -22.08
N ALA A 468 -36.26 -33.75 -21.11
CA ALA A 468 -34.84 -33.87 -20.77
C ALA A 468 -34.55 -34.73 -19.53
N ASP A 469 -33.31 -35.17 -19.38
CA ASP A 469 -32.81 -35.88 -18.19
C ASP A 469 -32.43 -34.89 -17.07
N ALA A 470 -32.00 -33.68 -17.44
CA ALA A 470 -31.67 -32.59 -16.53
C ALA A 470 -31.91 -31.23 -17.22
N VAL A 471 -32.03 -30.16 -16.42
CA VAL A 471 -32.28 -28.80 -16.90
C VAL A 471 -31.22 -27.84 -16.35
N VAL A 472 -30.66 -27.01 -17.22
CA VAL A 472 -29.89 -25.82 -16.87
C VAL A 472 -30.73 -24.60 -17.24
N LEU A 473 -31.15 -23.84 -16.23
CA LEU A 473 -32.00 -22.66 -16.35
C LEU A 473 -31.14 -21.40 -16.17
N VAL A 474 -30.83 -20.69 -17.26
CA VAL A 474 -29.96 -19.51 -17.27
C VAL A 474 -30.80 -18.23 -17.15
N LEU A 475 -30.80 -17.63 -15.97
CA LEU A 475 -31.62 -16.47 -15.58
C LEU A 475 -30.73 -15.30 -15.14
N GLY A 476 -31.32 -14.12 -15.00
CA GLY A 476 -30.66 -12.97 -14.39
C GLY A 476 -30.96 -11.66 -15.10
N GLU A 477 -29.91 -10.90 -15.38
CA GLU A 477 -29.95 -9.54 -15.90
C GLU A 477 -29.29 -9.45 -17.29
N GLU A 478 -29.75 -8.52 -18.13
CA GLU A 478 -29.00 -8.12 -19.33
C GLU A 478 -27.75 -7.34 -18.91
N ALA A 479 -26.69 -7.35 -19.72
CA ALA A 479 -25.43 -6.66 -19.41
C ALA A 479 -25.66 -5.17 -19.06
N GLY A 480 -26.52 -4.49 -19.83
CA GLY A 480 -26.87 -3.08 -19.66
C GLY A 480 -27.75 -2.75 -18.46
N MET A 481 -28.20 -3.75 -17.69
CA MET A 481 -28.90 -3.52 -16.41
C MET A 481 -27.92 -3.26 -15.26
N SER A 482 -26.61 -3.33 -15.50
CA SER A 482 -25.54 -2.99 -14.55
C SER A 482 -24.48 -2.12 -15.24
N GLY A 483 -23.49 -1.65 -14.47
CA GLY A 483 -22.57 -0.60 -14.91
C GLY A 483 -23.14 0.80 -14.68
N GLU A 484 -22.56 1.77 -15.38
CA GLU A 484 -22.88 3.18 -15.24
C GLU A 484 -24.33 3.51 -15.61
N ALA A 485 -24.95 4.42 -14.87
CA ALA A 485 -26.34 4.89 -15.01
C ALA A 485 -27.43 3.79 -14.94
N ALA A 486 -27.08 2.57 -14.54
CA ALA A 486 -27.97 1.41 -14.56
C ALA A 486 -28.51 1.04 -13.16
N ALA A 487 -28.90 2.05 -12.36
CA ALA A 487 -29.47 1.83 -11.03
C ALA A 487 -30.84 1.12 -11.09
N ARG A 488 -31.09 0.16 -10.20
CA ARG A 488 -32.36 -0.58 -10.13
C ARG A 488 -33.12 -0.32 -8.83
N GLY A 489 -34.39 0.07 -8.95
CA GLY A 489 -35.31 0.22 -7.80
C GLY A 489 -35.83 -1.11 -7.23
N SER A 490 -35.63 -2.23 -7.95
CA SER A 490 -35.95 -3.59 -7.49
C SER A 490 -34.75 -4.49 -7.70
N LEU A 491 -34.54 -5.41 -6.76
CA LEU A 491 -33.47 -6.43 -6.81
C LEU A 491 -34.01 -7.82 -7.17
N GLU A 492 -35.30 -7.94 -7.49
CA GLU A 492 -35.88 -9.21 -7.97
C GLU A 492 -35.40 -9.54 -9.39
N LEU A 493 -35.59 -10.80 -9.79
CA LEU A 493 -35.39 -11.21 -11.18
C LEU A 493 -36.31 -10.39 -12.11
N PRO A 494 -35.79 -9.79 -13.19
CA PRO A 494 -36.60 -9.05 -14.15
C PRO A 494 -37.67 -9.91 -14.82
N GLY A 495 -38.76 -9.24 -15.24
CA GLY A 495 -39.82 -9.86 -16.04
C GLY A 495 -40.51 -11.02 -15.34
N ARG A 496 -40.76 -12.09 -16.11
CA ARG A 496 -41.46 -13.31 -15.64
C ARG A 496 -40.52 -14.51 -15.47
N GLN A 497 -39.22 -14.25 -15.26
CA GLN A 497 -38.20 -15.31 -15.13
C GLN A 497 -38.45 -16.22 -13.92
N LEU A 498 -39.03 -15.71 -12.84
CA LEU A 498 -39.41 -16.54 -11.70
C LEU A 498 -40.56 -17.50 -12.03
N GLU A 499 -41.57 -17.04 -12.77
CA GLU A 499 -42.67 -17.89 -13.24
C GLU A 499 -42.16 -18.96 -14.21
N LEU A 500 -41.20 -18.62 -15.08
CA LEU A 500 -40.50 -19.58 -15.92
C LEU A 500 -39.79 -20.65 -15.07
N ALA A 501 -39.09 -20.26 -14.01
CA ALA A 501 -38.41 -21.19 -13.10
C ALA A 501 -39.39 -22.12 -12.40
N GLU A 502 -40.49 -21.58 -11.87
CA GLU A 502 -41.55 -22.36 -11.22
C GLU A 502 -42.20 -23.37 -12.19
N ALA A 503 -42.46 -22.97 -13.44
CA ALA A 503 -43.01 -23.85 -14.47
C ALA A 503 -42.05 -24.95 -14.92
N VAL A 504 -40.75 -24.65 -15.05
CA VAL A 504 -39.71 -25.64 -15.36
C VAL A 504 -39.55 -26.62 -14.19
N MET A 505 -39.56 -26.14 -12.96
CA MET A 505 -39.48 -26.99 -11.76
C MET A 505 -40.67 -27.95 -11.66
N ALA A 506 -41.87 -27.54 -12.09
CA ALA A 506 -43.05 -28.40 -12.11
C ALA A 506 -42.90 -29.62 -13.04
N ALA A 507 -41.93 -29.64 -13.96
CA ALA A 507 -41.61 -30.81 -14.79
C ALA A 507 -40.91 -31.95 -14.01
N GLY A 508 -40.47 -31.70 -12.77
CA GLY A 508 -39.94 -32.73 -11.86
C GLY A 508 -38.55 -33.26 -12.23
N LYS A 509 -37.76 -32.49 -13.01
CA LYS A 509 -36.40 -32.86 -13.42
C LYS A 509 -35.33 -32.26 -12.49
N PRO A 510 -34.14 -32.88 -12.41
CA PRO A 510 -32.97 -32.24 -11.81
C PRO A 510 -32.68 -30.92 -12.53
N THR A 511 -32.85 -29.80 -11.81
CA THR A 511 -32.76 -28.46 -12.39
C THR A 511 -31.73 -27.63 -11.64
N VAL A 512 -30.88 -26.94 -12.38
CA VAL A 512 -29.90 -25.98 -11.86
C VAL A 512 -30.24 -24.60 -12.39
N ALA A 513 -30.44 -23.64 -11.50
CA ALA A 513 -30.50 -22.24 -11.90
C ALA A 513 -29.07 -21.67 -11.98
N VAL A 514 -28.69 -21.18 -13.14
CA VAL A 514 -27.45 -20.42 -13.36
C VAL A 514 -27.84 -18.95 -13.44
N LEU A 515 -27.25 -18.14 -12.58
CA LEU A 515 -27.51 -16.71 -12.51
C LEU A 515 -26.41 -15.92 -13.22
N MET A 516 -26.80 -15.02 -14.11
CA MET A 516 -25.92 -14.06 -14.74
C MET A 516 -26.39 -12.64 -14.44
N ASN A 517 -25.65 -11.93 -13.60
CA ASN A 517 -26.03 -10.60 -13.10
C ASN A 517 -24.82 -9.78 -12.66
N GLY A 518 -24.99 -8.45 -12.62
CA GLY A 518 -23.92 -7.51 -12.25
C GLY A 518 -23.90 -7.11 -10.77
N ARG A 519 -24.86 -7.60 -9.99
CA ARG A 519 -25.11 -7.19 -8.59
C ARG A 519 -25.72 -8.33 -7.77
N PRO A 520 -25.72 -8.22 -6.42
CA PRO A 520 -26.59 -9.04 -5.58
C PRO A 520 -28.08 -8.89 -5.91
N LEU A 521 -28.79 -10.02 -5.95
CA LEU A 521 -30.24 -10.09 -6.20
C LEU A 521 -31.02 -10.58 -4.97
N ALA A 522 -32.29 -10.21 -4.89
CA ALA A 522 -33.24 -10.69 -3.88
C ALA A 522 -33.86 -12.03 -4.33
N LEU A 523 -33.17 -13.13 -4.03
CA LEU A 523 -33.45 -14.46 -4.60
C LEU A 523 -34.37 -15.35 -3.74
N GLY A 524 -35.04 -14.82 -2.72
CA GLY A 524 -35.74 -15.63 -1.72
C GLY A 524 -36.73 -16.65 -2.30
N ARG A 525 -37.56 -16.23 -3.27
CA ARG A 525 -38.53 -17.12 -3.94
C ARG A 525 -37.85 -18.14 -4.85
N LEU A 526 -36.85 -17.74 -5.62
CA LEU A 526 -36.09 -18.66 -6.47
C LEU A 526 -35.39 -19.73 -5.62
N ALA A 527 -34.71 -19.32 -4.55
CA ALA A 527 -34.01 -20.22 -3.64
C ALA A 527 -34.93 -21.21 -2.94
N ALA A 528 -36.21 -20.88 -2.76
CA ALA A 528 -37.22 -21.83 -2.30
C ALA A 528 -37.69 -22.80 -3.41
N ALA A 529 -37.73 -22.35 -4.66
CA ALA A 529 -38.27 -23.11 -5.79
C ALA A 529 -37.28 -24.11 -6.40
N VAL A 530 -35.99 -23.77 -6.50
CA VAL A 530 -34.98 -24.61 -7.20
C VAL A 530 -34.03 -25.32 -6.23
N PRO A 531 -33.53 -26.53 -6.56
CA PRO A 531 -32.65 -27.29 -5.68
C PRO A 531 -31.20 -26.82 -5.74
N ALA A 532 -30.74 -26.30 -6.89
CA ALA A 532 -29.37 -25.82 -7.06
C ALA A 532 -29.32 -24.44 -7.70
N ILE A 533 -28.44 -23.58 -7.19
CA ILE A 533 -28.20 -22.22 -7.70
C ILE A 533 -26.69 -22.00 -7.81
N LEU A 534 -26.24 -21.66 -9.01
CA LEU A 534 -24.87 -21.23 -9.30
C LEU A 534 -24.88 -19.78 -9.76
N GLU A 535 -24.23 -18.91 -9.00
CA GLU A 535 -23.95 -17.52 -9.39
C GLU A 535 -22.73 -17.50 -10.31
N ALA A 536 -22.95 -17.10 -11.56
CA ALA A 536 -21.92 -17.01 -12.59
C ALA A 536 -21.48 -15.59 -12.92
N TRP A 537 -22.17 -14.58 -12.35
CA TRP A 537 -21.98 -13.17 -12.65
C TRP A 537 -22.08 -12.93 -14.17
N PHE A 538 -21.33 -11.98 -14.71
CA PHE A 538 -21.00 -11.98 -16.13
C PHE A 538 -19.59 -12.55 -16.32
N PRO A 539 -19.44 -13.79 -16.83
CA PRO A 539 -18.18 -14.54 -16.78
C PRO A 539 -17.19 -14.26 -17.93
N GLY A 540 -17.54 -13.40 -18.89
CA GLY A 540 -16.63 -12.96 -19.95
C GLY A 540 -16.54 -13.90 -21.15
N THR A 541 -15.50 -13.72 -21.97
CA THR A 541 -15.33 -14.33 -23.31
C THR A 541 -15.39 -15.85 -23.28
N GLU A 542 -14.84 -16.49 -22.25
CA GLU A 542 -14.79 -17.96 -22.10
C GLU A 542 -15.85 -18.49 -21.11
N GLY A 543 -16.81 -17.64 -20.74
CA GLY A 543 -17.74 -17.91 -19.66
C GLY A 543 -18.57 -19.18 -19.86
N GLY A 544 -19.03 -19.48 -21.08
CA GLY A 544 -19.80 -20.69 -21.35
C GLY A 544 -19.02 -21.98 -21.12
N ARG A 545 -17.72 -21.99 -21.45
CA ARG A 545 -16.85 -23.16 -21.22
C ARG A 545 -16.52 -23.31 -19.74
N ALA A 546 -16.22 -22.21 -19.06
CA ALA A 546 -16.01 -22.21 -17.62
C ALA A 546 -17.26 -22.70 -16.87
N LEU A 547 -18.45 -22.28 -17.32
CA LEU A 547 -19.71 -22.73 -16.76
C LEU A 547 -19.90 -24.24 -16.93
N ALA A 548 -19.60 -24.78 -18.10
CA ALA A 548 -19.66 -26.21 -18.34
C ALA A 548 -18.66 -26.98 -17.44
N ASP A 549 -17.44 -26.47 -17.25
CA ASP A 549 -16.45 -27.07 -16.35
C ASP A 549 -16.98 -27.22 -14.91
N VAL A 550 -17.65 -26.17 -14.42
CA VAL A 550 -18.23 -26.18 -13.07
C VAL A 550 -19.46 -27.09 -13.02
N LEU A 551 -20.39 -26.97 -13.98
CA LEU A 551 -21.64 -27.75 -13.96
C LEU A 551 -21.39 -29.26 -14.05
N PHE A 552 -20.36 -29.71 -14.78
CA PHE A 552 -20.02 -31.13 -14.89
C PHE A 552 -18.91 -31.59 -13.93
N GLY A 553 -18.43 -30.71 -13.07
CA GLY A 553 -17.48 -31.05 -11.99
C GLY A 553 -16.06 -31.32 -12.45
N GLU A 554 -15.65 -30.80 -13.60
CA GLU A 554 -14.23 -30.68 -13.97
C GLU A 554 -13.51 -29.70 -13.05
N VAL A 555 -14.23 -28.65 -12.63
CA VAL A 555 -13.81 -27.71 -11.60
C VAL A 555 -14.85 -27.70 -10.48
N ALA A 556 -14.43 -27.90 -9.24
CA ALA A 556 -15.29 -27.70 -8.10
C ALA A 556 -15.46 -26.18 -7.84
N PRO A 557 -16.68 -25.67 -7.62
CA PRO A 557 -16.88 -24.28 -7.27
C PRO A 557 -16.21 -24.00 -5.93
N GLY A 558 -15.52 -22.87 -5.87
CA GLY A 558 -14.82 -22.37 -4.68
C GLY A 558 -14.88 -20.86 -4.54
N GLY A 559 -15.67 -20.17 -5.38
CA GLY A 559 -15.95 -18.76 -5.22
C GLY A 559 -16.76 -18.49 -3.95
N LYS A 560 -16.58 -17.30 -3.38
CA LYS A 560 -17.24 -16.79 -2.17
C LYS A 560 -17.79 -15.40 -2.45
N LEU A 561 -18.97 -15.08 -1.92
CA LEU A 561 -19.62 -13.79 -2.17
C LEU A 561 -18.79 -12.61 -1.63
N PRO A 562 -18.37 -11.65 -2.46
CA PRO A 562 -17.68 -10.43 -2.01
C PRO A 562 -18.66 -9.34 -1.54
N MET A 563 -19.96 -9.56 -1.71
CA MET A 563 -21.03 -8.66 -1.31
C MET A 563 -22.24 -9.47 -0.84
N THR A 564 -22.91 -8.98 0.20
CA THR A 564 -24.05 -9.59 0.86
C THR A 564 -25.27 -9.61 -0.06
N PHE A 565 -25.98 -10.74 -0.15
CA PHE A 565 -27.24 -10.85 -0.88
C PHE A 565 -28.42 -10.57 0.04
N PRO A 566 -29.18 -9.48 -0.19
CA PRO A 566 -30.34 -9.15 0.63
C PRO A 566 -31.51 -10.11 0.35
N ARG A 567 -32.45 -10.19 1.29
CA ARG A 567 -33.74 -10.87 1.11
C ARG A 567 -34.72 -10.01 0.31
N SER A 568 -34.62 -8.69 0.41
CA SER A 568 -35.43 -7.72 -0.31
C SER A 568 -34.68 -6.38 -0.41
N VAL A 569 -35.11 -5.50 -1.33
CA VAL A 569 -34.53 -4.16 -1.46
C VAL A 569 -34.74 -3.30 -0.18
N GLY A 570 -35.76 -3.60 0.63
CA GLY A 570 -36.03 -2.89 1.89
C GLY A 570 -34.99 -3.12 2.99
N GLN A 571 -34.11 -4.13 2.84
CA GLN A 571 -32.98 -4.35 3.74
C GLN A 571 -31.77 -3.45 3.41
N VAL A 572 -31.76 -2.78 2.26
CA VAL A 572 -30.58 -2.04 1.81
C VAL A 572 -30.42 -0.72 2.58
N PRO A 573 -29.21 -0.40 3.09
CA PRO A 573 -27.98 -1.20 3.03
C PRO A 573 -27.94 -2.32 4.09
N ILE A 574 -27.57 -3.53 3.65
CA ILE A 574 -27.23 -4.68 4.52
C ILE A 574 -25.81 -5.16 4.17
N TYR A 575 -24.96 -5.30 5.19
CA TYR A 575 -23.55 -5.69 5.03
C TYR A 575 -23.02 -6.32 6.33
N TYR A 576 -21.99 -7.16 6.23
CA TYR A 576 -21.54 -7.97 7.36
C TYR A 576 -20.83 -7.13 8.44
N ALA A 577 -20.03 -6.14 8.04
CA ALA A 577 -19.25 -5.28 8.93
C ALA A 577 -20.08 -4.11 9.52
N HIS A 578 -21.31 -4.39 9.95
CA HIS A 578 -22.19 -3.41 10.59
C HIS A 578 -21.81 -3.21 12.07
N LYS A 579 -22.23 -2.07 12.65
CA LYS A 579 -22.05 -1.80 14.08
C LYS A 579 -23.13 -2.54 14.88
N ASN A 580 -22.82 -2.91 16.12
CA ASN A 580 -23.73 -3.69 16.99
C ASN A 580 -25.04 -2.97 17.35
N THR A 581 -25.07 -1.64 17.28
CA THR A 581 -26.11 -0.75 17.85
C THR A 581 -26.22 -0.86 19.39
N GLY A 582 -27.00 0.02 20.02
CA GLY A 582 -27.34 -0.08 21.45
C GLY A 582 -28.42 -1.11 21.78
N ARG A 583 -29.09 -1.67 20.76
CA ARG A 583 -30.16 -2.67 20.89
C ARG A 583 -30.05 -3.69 19.75
N PRO A 584 -29.04 -4.58 19.78
CA PRO A 584 -28.84 -5.56 18.71
C PRO A 584 -30.10 -6.40 18.50
N SER A 585 -30.26 -6.93 17.29
CA SER A 585 -31.42 -7.73 16.92
C SER A 585 -31.63 -8.92 17.86
N ASP A 586 -32.87 -9.08 18.33
CA ASP A 586 -33.32 -10.20 19.15
C ASP A 586 -34.76 -10.52 18.72
N PRO A 587 -35.01 -11.66 18.07
CA PRO A 587 -36.35 -12.04 17.61
C PRO A 587 -37.42 -12.02 18.71
N ALA A 588 -37.05 -12.27 19.97
CA ALA A 588 -37.97 -12.32 21.10
C ALA A 588 -38.32 -10.92 21.68
N ASN A 589 -37.59 -9.87 21.32
CA ASN A 589 -37.75 -8.54 21.91
C ASN A 589 -38.20 -7.47 20.91
N LYS A 590 -39.44 -6.99 21.00
CA LYS A 590 -40.00 -5.96 20.10
C LYS A 590 -39.09 -4.73 19.90
N TYR A 591 -38.37 -4.30 20.94
CA TYR A 591 -37.59 -3.06 20.93
C TYR A 591 -36.11 -3.25 20.55
N SER A 592 -35.79 -4.31 19.80
CA SER A 592 -34.47 -4.54 19.18
C SER A 592 -34.39 -3.95 17.76
N SER A 593 -33.19 -3.73 17.24
CA SER A 593 -32.95 -3.27 15.86
C SER A 593 -33.22 -4.38 14.83
N LYS A 594 -34.47 -4.52 14.39
CA LYS A 594 -34.91 -5.49 13.37
C LYS A 594 -36.13 -5.01 12.59
N TYR A 595 -36.46 -5.70 11.50
CA TYR A 595 -37.68 -5.46 10.72
C TYR A 595 -38.90 -6.18 11.35
N ILE A 596 -40.11 -5.68 11.07
CA ILE A 596 -41.38 -6.26 11.57
C ILE A 596 -41.99 -7.28 10.61
N ASP A 597 -41.55 -7.27 9.36
CA ASP A 597 -42.12 -7.94 8.19
C ASP A 597 -41.14 -8.92 7.51
N GLY A 598 -39.99 -9.17 8.14
CA GLY A 598 -39.03 -10.15 7.66
C GLY A 598 -37.83 -10.33 8.59
N PRO A 599 -36.99 -11.35 8.34
CA PRO A 599 -35.72 -11.49 9.02
C PRO A 599 -34.81 -10.29 8.77
N ASP A 600 -33.98 -9.95 9.75
CA ASP A 600 -32.90 -8.97 9.65
C ASP A 600 -31.59 -9.53 9.06
N THR A 601 -31.47 -10.86 9.02
CA THR A 601 -30.35 -11.55 8.35
C THR A 601 -30.39 -11.42 6.82
N PRO A 602 -29.23 -11.46 6.14
CA PRO A 602 -29.20 -11.58 4.68
C PRO A 602 -29.69 -12.95 4.21
N LEU A 603 -29.94 -13.08 2.90
CA LEU A 603 -30.20 -14.38 2.29
C LEU A 603 -28.92 -15.20 2.20
N PHE A 604 -27.85 -14.58 1.67
CA PHE A 604 -26.50 -15.15 1.67
C PHE A 604 -25.52 -14.08 2.20
N PRO A 605 -24.77 -14.36 3.26
CA PRO A 605 -23.88 -13.38 3.88
C PRO A 605 -22.59 -13.20 3.07
N PHE A 606 -21.84 -12.13 3.36
CA PHE A 606 -20.47 -11.96 2.88
C PHE A 606 -19.61 -13.21 3.12
N GLY A 607 -18.78 -13.55 2.15
CA GLY A 607 -17.86 -14.68 2.19
C GLY A 607 -18.54 -16.04 2.05
N TYR A 608 -19.85 -16.11 1.76
CA TYR A 608 -20.58 -17.37 1.58
C TYR A 608 -20.34 -17.99 0.21
N GLY A 609 -20.28 -19.32 0.14
CA GLY A 609 -20.22 -20.09 -1.10
C GLY A 609 -19.96 -21.55 -0.78
N LEU A 610 -20.74 -22.44 -1.40
CA LEU A 610 -20.63 -23.88 -1.22
C LEU A 610 -19.56 -24.48 -2.14
N SER A 611 -19.21 -25.73 -1.88
CA SER A 611 -18.39 -26.55 -2.76
C SER A 611 -19.07 -27.89 -3.03
N TYR A 612 -18.52 -28.69 -3.96
CA TYR A 612 -18.95 -30.08 -4.17
C TYR A 612 -18.39 -31.05 -3.13
N THR A 613 -17.59 -30.54 -2.19
CA THR A 613 -17.03 -31.28 -1.07
C THR A 613 -17.27 -30.51 0.24
N GLY A 614 -17.01 -31.15 1.37
CA GLY A 614 -17.10 -30.54 2.69
C GLY A 614 -15.73 -30.13 3.23
N PHE A 615 -15.70 -29.06 4.03
CA PHE A 615 -14.49 -28.62 4.72
C PHE A 615 -14.74 -28.43 6.20
N ALA A 616 -13.79 -28.87 7.02
CA ALA A 616 -13.82 -28.69 8.47
C ALA A 616 -12.62 -27.87 8.93
N LEU A 617 -12.88 -26.87 9.77
CA LEU A 617 -11.84 -26.11 10.47
C LEU A 617 -11.59 -26.73 11.85
N SER A 618 -10.32 -26.82 12.24
CA SER A 618 -9.88 -27.34 13.54
C SER A 618 -8.62 -26.60 14.01
N ASP A 619 -8.21 -26.83 15.26
CA ASP A 619 -6.89 -26.43 15.78
C ASP A 619 -6.58 -24.93 15.63
N LEU A 620 -7.57 -24.05 15.86
CA LEU A 620 -7.33 -22.61 15.94
C LEU A 620 -6.44 -22.31 17.15
N SER A 621 -5.28 -21.69 16.90
CA SER A 621 -4.33 -21.31 17.94
C SER A 621 -3.74 -19.93 17.67
N LEU A 622 -3.51 -19.19 18.74
CA LEU A 622 -2.78 -17.93 18.76
C LEU A 622 -1.40 -18.18 19.39
N ASP A 623 -0.34 -17.53 18.90
CA ASP A 623 0.99 -17.66 19.51
C ASP A 623 1.09 -16.91 20.85
N VAL A 624 0.29 -15.85 21.03
CA VAL A 624 0.18 -15.08 22.26
C VAL A 624 -1.29 -14.78 22.59
N SER A 625 -1.62 -14.65 23.88
CA SER A 625 -2.92 -14.17 24.36
C SER A 625 -2.97 -12.65 24.53
N THR A 626 -1.81 -11.98 24.52
CA THR A 626 -1.68 -10.53 24.65
C THR A 626 -0.67 -10.02 23.63
N VAL A 627 -1.06 -9.03 22.83
CA VAL A 627 -0.23 -8.43 21.79
C VAL A 627 0.08 -6.97 22.14
N ALA A 628 1.32 -6.55 21.99
CA ALA A 628 1.69 -5.13 22.12
C ALA A 628 1.00 -4.30 21.00
N PRO A 629 0.76 -2.99 21.18
CA PRO A 629 0.13 -2.14 20.15
C PRO A 629 0.85 -2.14 18.80
N ASP A 630 2.16 -2.37 18.82
CA ASP A 630 3.06 -2.49 17.68
C ASP A 630 3.55 -3.94 17.45
N GLY A 631 2.97 -4.91 18.15
CA GLY A 631 3.26 -6.33 18.06
C GLY A 631 2.57 -7.02 16.88
N LEU A 632 2.87 -8.31 16.70
CA LEU A 632 2.18 -9.18 15.75
C LEU A 632 1.50 -10.32 16.49
N LEU A 633 0.28 -10.65 16.07
CA LEU A 633 -0.45 -11.83 16.47
C LEU A 633 -0.34 -12.87 15.36
N ARG A 634 0.27 -14.02 15.63
CA ARG A 634 0.31 -15.14 14.67
C ARG A 634 -0.83 -16.10 14.97
N VAL A 635 -1.68 -16.28 13.95
CA VAL A 635 -2.86 -17.13 14.01
C VAL A 635 -2.59 -18.35 13.17
N SER A 636 -2.89 -19.55 13.68
CA SER A 636 -2.89 -20.76 12.87
C SER A 636 -4.20 -21.51 13.01
N VAL A 637 -4.66 -22.11 11.92
CA VAL A 637 -5.89 -22.90 11.87
C VAL A 637 -5.70 -24.02 10.86
N SER A 638 -6.21 -25.20 11.17
CA SER A 638 -6.20 -26.32 10.25
C SER A 638 -7.51 -26.39 9.47
N ILE A 639 -7.41 -26.70 8.19
CA ILE A 639 -8.52 -27.01 7.31
C ILE A 639 -8.34 -28.41 6.73
N GLU A 640 -9.41 -29.19 6.73
CA GLU A 640 -9.46 -30.54 6.16
C GLU A 640 -10.58 -30.64 5.14
N ASN A 641 -10.32 -31.28 4.00
CA ASN A 641 -11.36 -31.68 3.08
C ASN A 641 -11.99 -33.00 3.55
N THR A 642 -13.19 -32.94 4.08
CA THR A 642 -13.91 -34.08 4.67
C THR A 642 -14.82 -34.80 3.69
N GLY A 643 -14.88 -34.36 2.44
CA GLY A 643 -15.73 -34.97 1.42
C GLY A 643 -14.95 -35.77 0.37
N PRO A 644 -15.67 -36.33 -0.63
CA PRO A 644 -15.11 -37.31 -1.56
C PRO A 644 -14.45 -36.69 -2.80
N ARG A 645 -14.41 -35.35 -2.92
CA ARG A 645 -13.90 -34.65 -4.12
C ARG A 645 -12.83 -33.65 -3.75
N THR A 646 -11.85 -33.47 -4.64
CA THR A 646 -10.96 -32.32 -4.58
C THR A 646 -11.78 -31.04 -4.72
N GLY A 647 -11.47 -30.03 -3.90
CA GLY A 647 -12.16 -28.75 -3.96
C GLY A 647 -11.34 -27.61 -3.40
N ASP A 648 -11.82 -26.40 -3.68
CA ASP A 648 -11.27 -25.15 -3.17
C ASP A 648 -12.12 -24.63 -2.01
N GLU A 649 -11.45 -24.09 -0.99
CA GLU A 649 -12.08 -23.36 0.11
C GLU A 649 -11.25 -22.14 0.48
N THR A 650 -11.91 -21.07 0.92
CA THR A 650 -11.28 -19.84 1.39
C THR A 650 -11.52 -19.68 2.88
N VAL A 651 -10.46 -19.88 3.66
CA VAL A 651 -10.47 -19.59 5.10
C VAL A 651 -10.33 -18.09 5.30
N GLN A 652 -11.24 -17.52 6.07
CA GLN A 652 -11.39 -16.08 6.32
C GLN A 652 -11.18 -15.80 7.80
N LEU A 653 -10.32 -14.82 8.12
CA LEU A 653 -10.09 -14.32 9.47
C LEU A 653 -10.85 -13.03 9.70
N TYR A 654 -11.66 -13.02 10.76
CA TYR A 654 -12.37 -11.83 11.21
C TYR A 654 -11.92 -11.43 12.61
N ILE A 655 -11.94 -10.14 12.89
CA ILE A 655 -11.77 -9.62 14.25
C ILE A 655 -12.98 -8.79 14.69
N ARG A 656 -13.10 -8.59 15.99
CA ARG A 656 -13.92 -7.57 16.62
C ARG A 656 -13.15 -7.01 17.81
N ASP A 657 -12.91 -5.71 17.79
CA ASP A 657 -12.57 -4.95 18.98
C ASP A 657 -13.85 -4.76 19.82
N LEU A 658 -13.85 -5.28 21.05
CA LEU A 658 -15.05 -5.34 21.88
C LEU A 658 -15.40 -4.00 22.51
N ALA A 659 -14.41 -3.16 22.81
CA ALA A 659 -14.59 -1.90 23.50
C ALA A 659 -13.51 -0.90 23.10
N ALA A 660 -13.92 0.15 22.40
CA ALA A 660 -13.04 1.17 21.84
C ALA A 660 -13.62 2.57 22.00
N SER A 661 -12.80 3.57 21.73
CA SER A 661 -13.20 4.98 21.77
C SER A 661 -14.31 5.31 20.77
N VAL A 662 -14.45 4.56 19.69
CA VAL A 662 -15.60 4.63 18.75
C VAL A 662 -16.23 3.25 18.60
N THR A 663 -17.51 3.18 18.23
CA THR A 663 -18.17 1.88 18.04
C THR A 663 -17.50 1.11 16.91
N ARG A 664 -17.14 -0.14 17.14
CA ARG A 664 -16.46 -1.00 16.17
C ARG A 664 -17.46 -1.98 15.52
N PRO A 665 -17.20 -2.44 14.27
CA PRO A 665 -18.05 -3.42 13.61
C PRO A 665 -18.12 -4.74 14.38
N VAL A 666 -19.20 -5.50 14.19
CA VAL A 666 -19.36 -6.80 14.85
C VAL A 666 -18.38 -7.86 14.34
N ARG A 667 -17.90 -7.70 13.10
CA ARG A 667 -16.82 -8.47 12.45
C ARG A 667 -16.16 -7.59 11.39
N GLU A 668 -14.84 -7.71 11.23
CA GLU A 668 -14.06 -7.11 10.14
C GLU A 668 -13.08 -8.14 9.59
N LEU A 669 -13.05 -8.35 8.27
CA LEU A 669 -12.12 -9.24 7.60
C LEU A 669 -10.70 -8.66 7.71
N ARG A 670 -9.75 -9.47 8.19
CA ARG A 670 -8.34 -9.10 8.36
C ARG A 670 -7.35 -10.11 7.78
N GLY A 671 -7.86 -11.14 7.13
CA GLY A 671 -7.03 -12.12 6.43
C GLY A 671 -7.89 -13.12 5.68
N PHE A 672 -7.36 -13.66 4.59
CA PHE A 672 -7.97 -14.79 3.91
C PHE A 672 -6.90 -15.60 3.17
N GLN A 673 -7.13 -16.91 3.03
CA GLN A 673 -6.30 -17.80 2.22
C GLN A 673 -7.19 -18.83 1.52
N ARG A 674 -7.12 -18.85 0.18
CA ARG A 674 -7.74 -19.88 -0.65
C ARG A 674 -6.80 -21.08 -0.76
N VAL A 675 -7.33 -22.29 -0.58
CA VAL A 675 -6.59 -23.55 -0.71
C VAL A 675 -7.36 -24.59 -1.50
N THR A 676 -6.63 -25.36 -2.30
CA THR A 676 -7.11 -26.59 -2.95
C THR A 676 -6.65 -27.79 -2.14
N LEU A 677 -7.58 -28.69 -1.82
CA LEU A 677 -7.32 -29.88 -1.01
C LEU A 677 -7.92 -31.12 -1.67
N ALA A 678 -7.15 -32.20 -1.75
CA ALA A 678 -7.64 -33.52 -2.11
C ALA A 678 -8.53 -34.12 -0.99
N PRO A 679 -9.37 -35.14 -1.26
CA PRO A 679 -10.15 -35.82 -0.22
C PRO A 679 -9.28 -36.30 0.95
N GLY A 680 -9.66 -35.94 2.18
CA GLY A 680 -8.91 -36.27 3.41
C GLY A 680 -7.62 -35.47 3.61
N GLU A 681 -7.24 -34.57 2.71
CA GLU A 681 -6.07 -33.72 2.90
C GLU A 681 -6.36 -32.67 3.98
N LYS A 682 -5.45 -32.57 4.96
CA LYS A 682 -5.45 -31.55 6.02
C LYS A 682 -4.26 -30.62 5.85
N ARG A 683 -4.51 -29.31 5.87
CA ARG A 683 -3.48 -28.26 5.78
C ARG A 683 -3.59 -27.29 6.94
N ARG A 684 -2.45 -26.90 7.52
CA ARG A 684 -2.39 -25.85 8.56
C ARG A 684 -2.05 -24.52 7.91
N LEU A 685 -2.98 -23.58 8.01
CA LEU A 685 -2.84 -22.21 7.51
C LEU A 685 -2.28 -21.31 8.60
N LYS A 686 -1.56 -20.27 8.19
CA LYS A 686 -0.93 -19.30 9.08
C LYS A 686 -1.23 -17.89 8.61
N PHE A 687 -1.61 -17.03 9.54
CA PHE A 687 -1.87 -15.62 9.31
C PHE A 687 -1.09 -14.80 10.34
N THR A 688 -0.78 -13.57 9.96
CA THR A 688 -0.12 -12.60 10.84
C THR A 688 -0.96 -11.34 10.84
N LEU A 689 -1.41 -10.91 12.01
CA LEU A 689 -2.15 -9.66 12.18
C LEU A 689 -1.25 -8.66 12.92
N GLY A 690 -1.04 -7.49 12.34
CA GLY A 690 -0.27 -6.42 12.95
C GLY A 690 -1.11 -5.18 13.23
N PRO A 691 -0.45 -4.05 13.51
CA PRO A 691 -1.14 -2.81 13.88
C PRO A 691 -2.07 -2.27 12.79
N GLN A 692 -1.78 -2.56 11.51
CA GLN A 692 -2.65 -2.16 10.39
C GLN A 692 -3.95 -2.97 10.37
N GLU A 693 -3.91 -4.24 10.76
CA GLU A 693 -5.08 -5.11 10.86
C GLU A 693 -5.86 -4.90 12.15
N LEU A 694 -5.20 -4.53 13.25
CA LEU A 694 -5.84 -4.36 14.55
C LEU A 694 -6.31 -2.92 14.83
N GLY A 695 -5.68 -1.94 14.17
CA GLY A 695 -5.90 -0.53 14.44
C GLY A 695 -7.08 0.08 13.69
N PHE A 696 -7.49 1.26 14.15
CA PHE A 696 -8.52 2.08 13.52
C PHE A 696 -8.31 3.57 13.83
N HIS A 697 -9.04 4.45 13.14
CA HIS A 697 -9.02 5.89 13.44
C HIS A 697 -9.96 6.23 14.62
N GLY A 698 -9.38 6.68 15.73
CA GLY A 698 -10.14 7.10 16.93
C GLY A 698 -10.88 8.43 16.76
N ARG A 699 -11.53 8.91 17.84
CA ARG A 699 -12.28 10.19 17.83
C ARG A 699 -11.45 11.41 17.44
N ASP A 700 -10.14 11.35 17.68
CA ASP A 700 -9.16 12.39 17.38
C ASP A 700 -8.59 12.26 15.95
N GLY A 701 -9.13 11.34 15.13
CA GLY A 701 -8.67 11.09 13.77
C GLY A 701 -7.33 10.36 13.68
N ARG A 702 -6.77 9.89 14.80
CA ARG A 702 -5.48 9.19 14.82
C ARG A 702 -5.65 7.69 14.69
N PHE A 703 -4.89 7.09 13.77
CA PHE A 703 -4.81 5.64 13.62
C PHE A 703 -3.98 5.02 14.77
N ARG A 704 -4.57 4.09 15.51
CA ARG A 704 -3.90 3.36 16.60
C ARG A 704 -4.56 2.00 16.86
N VAL A 705 -3.83 1.11 17.51
CA VAL A 705 -4.41 -0.02 18.25
C VAL A 705 -4.70 0.46 19.66
N GLU A 706 -5.96 0.42 20.07
CA GLU A 706 -6.35 0.71 21.46
C GLU A 706 -6.18 -0.54 22.32
N ALA A 707 -5.78 -0.35 23.58
CA ALA A 707 -5.71 -1.45 24.53
C ALA A 707 -7.12 -1.94 24.86
N GLY A 708 -7.30 -3.26 24.90
CA GLY A 708 -8.62 -3.85 25.14
C GLY A 708 -8.77 -5.25 24.60
N ASP A 709 -9.94 -5.81 24.81
CA ASP A 709 -10.26 -7.19 24.43
C ASP A 709 -10.71 -7.28 22.97
N PHE A 710 -10.16 -8.27 22.28
CA PHE A 710 -10.48 -8.61 20.92
C PHE A 710 -11.03 -10.02 20.85
N LYS A 711 -11.95 -10.20 19.91
CA LYS A 711 -12.41 -11.51 19.48
C LYS A 711 -11.99 -11.77 18.06
N LEU A 712 -11.45 -12.96 17.80
CA LEU A 712 -11.03 -13.43 16.50
C LEU A 712 -11.87 -14.64 16.07
N TRP A 713 -12.16 -14.73 14.77
CA TRP A 713 -12.78 -15.89 14.16
C TRP A 713 -11.99 -16.38 12.96
N ALA A 714 -11.81 -17.70 12.84
CA ALA A 714 -11.47 -18.37 11.59
C ALA A 714 -12.71 -19.09 11.05
N ALA A 715 -13.15 -18.73 9.85
CA ALA A 715 -14.42 -19.17 9.28
C ALA A 715 -14.34 -19.38 7.76
N THR A 716 -15.37 -20.00 7.17
CA THR A 716 -15.53 -20.16 5.71
C THR A 716 -16.55 -19.18 5.11
N SER A 717 -17.10 -18.29 5.94
CA SER A 717 -17.92 -17.12 5.59
C SER A 717 -17.95 -16.14 6.77
N SER A 718 -18.59 -14.99 6.64
CA SER A 718 -18.75 -14.03 7.74
C SER A 718 -19.65 -14.53 8.87
N VAL A 719 -20.26 -15.71 8.76
CA VAL A 719 -21.10 -16.34 9.79
C VAL A 719 -20.42 -17.61 10.34
N GLY A 720 -20.49 -17.81 11.66
CA GLY A 720 -19.92 -18.98 12.33
C GLY A 720 -18.40 -18.92 12.50
N GLY A 721 -17.76 -20.10 12.51
CA GLY A 721 -16.30 -20.28 12.62
C GLY A 721 -15.80 -20.65 14.02
N LEU A 722 -14.52 -21.04 14.08
CA LEU A 722 -13.78 -21.20 15.33
C LEU A 722 -13.45 -19.82 15.89
N ALA A 723 -13.56 -19.63 17.20
CA ALA A 723 -13.29 -18.36 17.87
C ALA A 723 -12.14 -18.46 18.86
N ALA A 724 -11.40 -17.38 19.02
CA ALA A 724 -10.40 -17.19 20.06
C ALA A 724 -10.45 -15.74 20.55
N ASP A 725 -10.11 -15.53 21.83
CA ASP A 725 -10.04 -14.21 22.44
C ASP A 725 -8.57 -13.86 22.68
N PHE A 726 -8.21 -12.58 22.56
CA PHE A 726 -6.90 -12.04 22.91
C PHE A 726 -7.04 -10.58 23.32
N THR A 727 -6.00 -10.02 23.94
CA THR A 727 -6.00 -8.63 24.40
C THR A 727 -4.91 -7.84 23.70
N ALA A 728 -5.19 -6.61 23.28
CA ALA A 728 -4.15 -5.65 22.94
C ALA A 728 -3.70 -4.95 24.23
N ALA A 729 -2.41 -5.03 24.56
CA ALA A 729 -1.84 -4.38 25.73
C ALA A 729 -1.86 -2.85 25.59
N SER A 730 -1.91 -2.14 26.72
CA SER A 730 -1.48 -0.74 26.73
C SER A 730 0.02 -0.67 26.54
N ARG A 731 0.50 0.41 25.92
CA ARG A 731 1.94 0.74 25.93
C ARG A 731 2.30 1.20 27.33
N ASP A 732 2.56 0.26 28.23
CA ASP A 732 3.04 0.55 29.57
C ASP A 732 4.57 0.58 29.53
N ASN A 733 5.15 1.78 29.65
CA ASN A 733 6.58 1.98 29.78
C ASN A 733 7.01 2.07 31.25
N SER A 734 6.14 1.70 32.20
CA SER A 734 6.54 1.65 33.60
C SER A 734 7.61 0.58 33.79
N LEU A 735 8.70 1.00 34.44
CA LEU A 735 9.82 0.13 34.75
C LEU A 735 9.61 -0.44 36.15
N SER A 736 9.87 -1.73 36.32
CA SER A 736 10.05 -2.31 37.65
C SER A 736 11.26 -1.69 38.36
N GLU A 737 11.32 -1.81 39.69
CA GLU A 737 12.47 -1.32 40.47
C GLU A 737 13.80 -1.96 40.01
N GLU A 738 13.77 -3.23 39.60
CA GLU A 738 14.95 -3.95 39.09
C GLU A 738 15.38 -3.43 37.72
N GLU A 739 14.43 -3.18 36.80
CA GLU A 739 14.73 -2.62 35.48
C GLU A 739 15.25 -1.19 35.59
N ASP A 740 14.68 -0.36 36.47
CA ASP A 740 15.17 1.00 36.70
C ASP A 740 16.59 0.99 37.31
N ALA A 741 16.88 0.07 38.23
CA ALA A 741 18.20 -0.12 38.80
C ALA A 741 19.24 -0.57 37.76
N PHE A 742 18.88 -1.53 36.90
CA PHE A 742 19.74 -1.97 35.79
C PHE A 742 20.03 -0.81 34.83
N LEU A 743 19.01 -0.05 34.42
CA LEU A 743 19.20 1.11 33.56
C LEU A 743 20.05 2.19 34.23
N ASP A 744 19.93 2.41 35.55
CA ASP A 744 20.79 3.35 36.27
C ASP A 744 22.26 2.93 36.23
N ASP A 745 22.57 1.65 36.44
CA ASP A 745 23.95 1.13 36.32
C ASP A 745 24.48 1.25 34.89
N LEU A 746 23.70 0.82 33.89
CA LEU A 746 24.04 0.95 32.48
C LEU A 746 24.37 2.40 32.12
N GLN A 747 23.48 3.34 32.49
CA GLN A 747 23.69 4.74 32.18
C GLN A 747 24.87 5.34 32.94
N ARG A 748 25.13 4.96 34.20
CA ARG A 748 26.31 5.45 34.94
C ARG A 748 27.61 4.99 34.29
N ARG A 749 27.69 3.75 33.83
CA ARG A 749 28.86 3.22 33.12
C ARG A 749 29.02 3.90 31.77
N SER A 750 27.94 4.05 31.00
CA SER A 750 27.98 4.79 29.75
C SER A 750 28.39 6.26 29.96
N PHE A 751 27.90 6.93 31.00
CA PHE A 751 28.34 8.28 31.34
C PHE A 751 29.83 8.34 31.73
N ARG A 752 30.35 7.32 32.40
CA ARG A 752 31.77 7.24 32.77
C ARG A 752 32.69 7.35 31.55
N PHE A 753 32.28 6.80 30.39
CA PHE A 753 33.02 6.98 29.14
C PHE A 753 33.21 8.47 28.81
N PHE A 754 32.12 9.24 28.80
CA PHE A 754 32.16 10.67 28.49
C PHE A 754 32.86 11.50 29.57
N LEU A 755 32.84 11.05 30.82
CA LEU A 755 33.52 11.72 31.93
C LEU A 755 35.04 11.57 31.83
N GLU A 756 35.52 10.37 31.52
CA GLU A 756 36.95 10.00 31.54
C GLU A 756 37.66 10.25 30.21
N ASN A 757 36.95 10.18 29.09
CA ASN A 757 37.51 10.29 27.75
C ASN A 757 37.25 11.64 27.07
N ALA A 758 36.83 12.66 27.84
CA ALA A 758 36.80 14.05 27.38
C ALA A 758 38.12 14.75 27.72
N ASP A 759 38.73 15.42 26.74
CA ASP A 759 39.95 16.19 26.98
C ASP A 759 39.68 17.33 27.98
N PRO A 760 40.47 17.49 29.05
CA PRO A 760 40.19 18.45 30.11
C PRO A 760 40.32 19.92 29.68
N LYS A 761 40.95 20.21 28.54
CA LYS A 761 41.16 21.57 28.01
C LYS A 761 40.12 21.93 26.95
N THR A 762 39.92 21.05 25.98
CA THR A 762 39.01 21.29 24.83
C THR A 762 37.60 20.80 25.12
N GLY A 763 37.45 19.76 25.93
CA GLY A 763 36.20 19.05 26.15
C GLY A 763 35.72 18.22 24.95
N LEU A 764 36.57 18.02 23.93
CA LEU A 764 36.33 17.04 22.87
C LEU A 764 36.42 15.62 23.43
N VAL A 765 35.51 14.74 23.00
CA VAL A 765 35.44 13.35 23.50
C VAL A 765 36.04 12.39 22.49
N LEU A 766 36.89 11.47 22.96
CA LEU A 766 37.49 10.43 22.13
C LEU A 766 36.42 9.63 21.36
N ASP A 767 36.74 9.24 20.14
CA ASP A 767 35.88 8.43 19.28
C ASP A 767 35.57 7.07 19.92
N ARG A 768 36.61 6.45 20.49
CA ARG A 768 36.58 5.12 21.12
C ARG A 768 37.56 5.04 22.29
N ALA A 769 37.35 4.04 23.16
CA ALA A 769 38.26 3.72 24.25
C ALA A 769 38.26 2.21 24.52
N ARG A 770 39.34 1.68 25.12
CA ARG A 770 39.37 0.28 25.56
C ARG A 770 38.29 0.03 26.61
N ALA A 771 37.56 -1.07 26.50
CA ALA A 771 36.44 -1.41 27.38
C ALA A 771 36.86 -1.57 28.86
N ASP A 772 38.14 -1.86 29.12
CA ASP A 772 38.75 -1.95 30.46
C ASP A 772 39.28 -0.60 31.00
N GLY A 773 39.31 0.44 30.16
CA GLY A 773 39.86 1.77 30.48
C GLY A 773 41.37 1.90 30.29
N SER A 774 42.05 0.90 29.72
CA SER A 774 43.47 1.00 29.38
C SER A 774 43.72 2.00 28.23
N PRO A 775 44.91 2.63 28.16
CA PRO A 775 45.20 3.59 27.08
C PRO A 775 45.24 2.91 25.71
N HIS A 776 44.56 3.50 24.72
CA HIS A 776 44.61 3.03 23.32
C HIS A 776 46.01 3.22 22.70
N ASP A 777 46.25 2.62 21.54
CA ASP A 777 47.44 2.86 20.71
C ASP A 777 47.62 4.34 20.30
N ALA A 778 48.80 4.68 19.79
CA ALA A 778 49.14 6.06 19.42
C ALA A 778 48.23 6.65 18.34
N ASP A 779 47.65 5.82 17.47
CA ASP A 779 46.83 6.25 16.34
C ASP A 779 45.42 6.66 16.76
N HIS A 780 44.89 6.14 17.86
CA HIS A 780 43.54 6.48 18.34
C HIS A 780 43.51 7.15 19.72
N ARG A 781 44.60 7.12 20.51
CA ARG A 781 44.66 7.67 21.89
C ARG A 781 44.28 9.16 21.98
N HIS A 782 44.35 9.90 20.88
CA HIS A 782 44.01 11.32 20.83
C HIS A 782 42.93 11.65 19.79
N THR A 783 42.28 10.66 19.18
CA THR A 783 41.26 10.91 18.15
C THR A 783 39.90 11.11 18.80
N ALA A 784 39.37 12.33 18.70
CA ALA A 784 38.00 12.67 19.05
C ALA A 784 37.08 12.68 17.82
N SER A 785 35.80 12.38 18.04
CA SER A 785 34.76 12.52 17.02
C SER A 785 33.79 13.64 17.38
N ALA A 786 33.33 14.38 16.36
CA ALA A 786 32.30 15.39 16.52
C ALA A 786 30.98 14.77 17.03
N ALA A 787 30.57 13.60 16.52
CA ALA A 787 29.36 12.92 16.96
C ALA A 787 29.45 12.49 18.43
N THR A 788 30.55 11.83 18.83
CA THR A 788 30.76 11.42 20.23
C THR A 788 30.78 12.62 21.18
N THR A 789 31.36 13.74 20.75
CA THR A 789 31.32 14.99 21.52
C THR A 789 29.89 15.53 21.67
N GLY A 790 29.05 15.39 20.64
CA GLY A 790 27.62 15.69 20.69
C GLY A 790 26.88 14.85 21.73
N PHE A 791 27.05 13.53 21.71
CA PHE A 791 26.52 12.65 22.74
C PHE A 791 27.03 13.03 24.14
N GLY A 792 28.32 13.35 24.28
CA GLY A 792 28.92 13.75 25.56
C GLY A 792 28.32 15.02 26.16
N LEU A 793 27.96 16.01 25.33
CA LEU A 793 27.25 17.21 25.79
C LEU A 793 25.86 16.88 26.35
N SER A 794 25.12 15.98 25.70
CA SER A 794 23.86 15.47 26.23
C SER A 794 24.06 14.60 27.47
N ALA A 795 25.12 13.79 27.53
CA ALA A 795 25.46 12.96 28.68
C ALA A 795 25.72 13.78 29.94
N LEU A 796 26.38 14.94 29.83
CA LEU A 796 26.55 15.89 30.94
C LEU A 796 25.20 16.40 31.48
N CYS A 797 24.21 16.57 30.61
CA CYS A 797 22.85 16.96 30.99
C CYS A 797 22.18 15.85 31.81
N VAL A 798 22.28 14.61 31.33
CA VAL A 798 21.76 13.41 32.04
C VAL A 798 22.42 13.28 33.42
N ALA A 799 23.75 13.40 33.50
CA ALA A 799 24.47 13.29 34.76
C ALA A 799 24.09 14.38 35.77
N ALA A 800 23.80 15.60 35.31
CA ALA A 800 23.32 16.68 36.16
C ALA A 800 21.88 16.42 36.66
N GLU A 801 20.99 15.96 35.77
CA GLU A 801 19.58 15.65 36.10
C GLU A 801 19.50 14.48 37.10
N ARG A 802 20.34 13.46 36.93
CA ARG A 802 20.41 12.26 37.78
C ARG A 802 21.28 12.43 39.02
N GLY A 803 21.93 13.58 39.19
CA GLY A 803 22.79 13.87 40.34
C GLY A 803 24.10 13.06 40.39
N TRP A 804 24.56 12.49 39.27
CA TRP A 804 25.86 11.80 39.18
C TRP A 804 27.03 12.77 39.18
N LEU A 805 26.80 13.99 38.70
CA LEU A 805 27.75 15.09 38.71
C LEU A 805 27.05 16.36 39.22
N PRO A 806 27.68 17.18 40.09
CA PRO A 806 27.11 18.45 40.48
C PRO A 806 26.78 19.30 39.26
N ARG A 807 25.55 19.82 39.18
CA ARG A 807 25.06 20.58 38.03
C ARG A 807 26.00 21.72 37.59
N ALA A 808 26.57 22.44 38.56
CA ALA A 808 27.54 23.51 38.28
C ALA A 808 28.83 22.99 37.62
N GLU A 809 29.29 21.80 38.00
CA GLU A 809 30.45 21.15 37.38
C GLU A 809 30.10 20.68 35.96
N ALA A 810 28.93 20.05 35.77
CA ALA A 810 28.45 19.64 34.46
C ALA A 810 28.33 20.82 33.49
N ALA A 811 27.72 21.92 33.94
CA ALA A 811 27.62 23.17 33.18
C ALA A 811 29.00 23.75 32.83
N ALA A 812 29.96 23.71 33.76
CA ALA A 812 31.32 24.20 33.51
C ALA A 812 32.06 23.34 32.47
N ARG A 813 31.87 22.02 32.46
CA ARG A 813 32.41 21.12 31.44
C ARG A 813 31.76 21.38 30.08
N ALA A 814 30.43 21.48 30.02
CA ALA A 814 29.71 21.79 28.78
C ALA A 814 30.13 23.15 28.21
N ARG A 815 30.25 24.18 29.06
CA ARG A 815 30.71 25.53 28.65
C ARG A 815 32.11 25.48 28.06
N ARG A 816 33.02 24.65 28.60
CA ARG A 816 34.38 24.49 28.09
C ARG A 816 34.38 23.93 26.67
N THR A 817 33.65 22.83 26.45
CA THR A 817 33.48 22.22 25.12
C THR A 817 32.88 23.21 24.12
N VAL A 818 31.75 23.84 24.48
CA VAL A 818 31.06 24.81 23.63
C VAL A 818 31.94 26.04 23.35
N ALA A 819 32.70 26.53 24.33
CA ALA A 819 33.62 27.65 24.12
C ALA A 819 34.79 27.30 23.20
N PHE A 820 35.33 26.09 23.32
CA PHE A 820 36.37 25.59 22.42
C PHE A 820 35.84 25.48 20.98
N LEU A 821 34.69 24.81 20.79
CA LEU A 821 34.04 24.68 19.48
C LEU A 821 33.73 26.05 18.86
N ALA A 822 33.20 26.99 19.65
CA ALA A 822 32.84 28.31 19.17
C ALA A 822 34.04 29.18 18.77
N ARG A 823 35.23 28.98 19.37
CA ARG A 823 36.36 29.91 19.27
C ARG A 823 37.61 29.36 18.59
N LYS A 824 37.87 28.05 18.71
CA LYS A 824 39.17 27.45 18.39
C LYS A 824 39.08 26.27 17.44
N ALA A 825 38.01 25.48 17.47
CA ALA A 825 37.88 24.32 16.61
C ALA A 825 37.90 24.71 15.11
N PRO A 826 38.75 24.08 14.28
CA PRO A 826 38.79 24.26 12.83
C PRO A 826 37.44 23.93 12.19
N ARG A 827 36.97 24.82 11.31
CA ARG A 827 35.70 24.67 10.59
C ARG A 827 35.68 25.48 9.31
N VAL A 828 34.88 25.06 8.35
CA VAL A 828 34.59 25.81 7.11
C VAL A 828 33.08 25.92 6.98
N GLY A 829 32.56 27.14 6.77
CA GLY A 829 31.10 27.36 6.71
C GLY A 829 30.36 26.90 7.97
N GLY A 830 31.02 26.89 9.12
CA GLY A 830 30.47 26.38 10.39
C GLY A 830 30.52 24.85 10.59
N TRP A 831 30.88 24.09 9.55
CA TRP A 831 30.95 22.62 9.60
C TRP A 831 32.21 22.11 10.28
N PHE A 832 32.10 21.03 11.06
CA PHE A 832 33.20 20.42 11.80
C PHE A 832 33.70 19.15 11.13
N TYR A 833 34.98 18.85 11.33
CA TYR A 833 35.57 17.58 10.86
C TYR A 833 34.97 16.41 11.64
N HIS A 834 34.80 15.28 10.94
CA HIS A 834 34.37 14.01 11.54
C HIS A 834 35.31 13.66 12.70
N TRP A 835 36.61 13.53 12.41
CA TRP A 835 37.65 13.25 13.39
C TRP A 835 38.58 14.43 13.58
N MET A 836 38.87 14.74 14.84
CA MET A 836 39.75 15.81 15.30
C MET A 836 40.71 15.30 16.38
N ASP A 837 41.90 15.89 16.50
CA ASP A 837 42.76 15.65 17.66
C ASP A 837 42.09 16.27 18.90
N ALA A 838 41.88 15.46 19.94
CA ALA A 838 41.17 15.85 21.14
C ALA A 838 41.83 17.04 21.87
N ARG A 839 43.14 17.26 21.70
CA ARG A 839 43.92 18.25 22.48
C ARG A 839 43.86 19.65 21.88
N ASP A 840 43.71 19.75 20.56
CA ASP A 840 43.77 21.03 19.85
C ASP A 840 42.72 21.21 18.75
N GLY A 841 41.92 20.19 18.45
CA GLY A 841 40.86 20.20 17.44
C GLY A 841 41.36 20.11 16.01
N SER A 842 42.67 19.98 15.77
CA SER A 842 43.21 19.83 14.42
C SER A 842 42.61 18.61 13.73
N ARG A 843 42.46 18.69 12.40
CA ARG A 843 41.89 17.61 11.58
C ARG A 843 42.71 16.33 11.79
N ALA A 844 42.10 15.29 12.33
CA ALA A 844 42.73 13.98 12.46
C ALA A 844 42.56 13.20 11.15
N TRP A 845 43.61 12.51 10.73
CA TRP A 845 43.66 11.76 9.47
C TRP A 845 43.25 12.62 8.25
N ASP A 846 42.77 12.00 7.17
CA ASP A 846 42.21 12.70 6.01
C ASP A 846 40.67 12.84 6.10
N SER A 847 40.15 13.10 7.30
CA SER A 847 38.71 13.16 7.60
C SER A 847 37.97 14.27 6.84
N GLU A 848 36.74 14.04 6.42
CA GLU A 848 35.87 15.10 5.88
C GLU A 848 35.31 16.02 6.96
N LEU A 849 34.92 17.22 6.56
CA LEU A 849 33.83 17.92 7.25
C LEU A 849 32.56 17.10 7.03
N SER A 850 32.05 16.49 8.10
CA SER A 850 30.91 15.58 8.02
C SER A 850 29.63 16.32 8.35
N SER A 851 28.65 16.20 7.44
CA SER A 851 27.34 16.82 7.63
C SER A 851 26.57 16.19 8.79
N ILE A 852 26.62 14.86 8.93
CA ILE A 852 25.87 14.15 9.95
C ILE A 852 26.52 14.23 11.33
N ASP A 853 27.85 14.12 11.43
CA ASP A 853 28.54 14.26 12.71
C ASP A 853 28.40 15.68 13.26
N THR A 854 28.39 16.68 12.36
CA THR A 854 28.07 18.06 12.74
C THR A 854 26.63 18.18 13.24
N ALA A 855 25.65 17.51 12.60
CA ALA A 855 24.26 17.52 13.06
C ALA A 855 24.09 16.89 14.45
N ILE A 856 24.75 15.76 14.71
CA ILE A 856 24.79 15.10 16.02
C ILE A 856 25.46 16.01 17.06
N LEU A 857 26.59 16.65 16.71
CA LEU A 857 27.25 17.62 17.57
C LEU A 857 26.32 18.79 17.93
N LEU A 858 25.62 19.36 16.94
CA LEU A 858 24.64 20.42 17.14
C LEU A 858 23.50 19.98 18.05
N ALA A 859 23.04 18.73 17.93
CA ALA A 859 22.02 18.19 18.81
C ALA A 859 22.46 18.20 20.28
N GLY A 860 23.70 17.79 20.55
CA GLY A 860 24.33 17.92 21.86
C GLY A 860 24.46 19.37 22.34
N VAL A 861 24.95 20.27 21.49
CA VAL A 861 25.11 21.71 21.79
C VAL A 861 23.78 22.37 22.15
N LEU A 862 22.72 22.10 21.39
CA LEU A 862 21.39 22.65 21.62
C LEU A 862 20.69 22.01 22.82
N THR A 863 20.99 20.75 23.13
CA THR A 863 20.56 20.10 24.37
C THR A 863 21.19 20.78 25.58
N ALA A 864 22.52 20.96 25.57
CA ALA A 864 23.24 21.66 26.64
C ALA A 864 22.79 23.12 26.79
N ARG A 865 22.43 23.80 25.69
CA ARG A 865 21.86 25.14 25.69
C ARG A 865 20.60 25.25 26.56
N GLN A 866 19.71 24.26 26.48
CA GLN A 866 18.46 24.26 27.24
C GLN A 866 18.66 23.67 28.63
N CYS A 867 19.40 22.57 28.74
CA CYS A 867 19.67 21.94 30.02
C CYS A 867 20.35 22.92 30.98
N PHE A 868 21.33 23.70 30.53
CA PHE A 868 22.07 24.69 31.35
C PHE A 868 21.71 26.13 30.99
N SER A 869 20.43 26.42 30.81
CA SER A 869 19.93 27.75 30.39
C SER A 869 20.27 28.90 31.34
N GLU A 870 20.62 28.59 32.60
CA GLU A 870 21.13 29.56 33.57
C GLU A 870 22.52 30.11 33.21
N ASP A 871 23.31 29.37 32.42
CA ASP A 871 24.65 29.76 31.99
C ASP A 871 24.60 30.60 30.71
N ARG A 872 24.47 31.92 30.89
CA ARG A 872 24.33 32.87 29.77
C ARG A 872 25.48 32.80 28.77
N GLU A 873 26.71 32.48 29.20
CA GLU A 873 27.84 32.38 28.29
C GLU A 873 27.73 31.12 27.42
N LEU A 874 27.40 29.97 28.03
CA LEU A 874 27.13 28.72 27.30
C LEU A 874 26.01 28.94 26.29
N VAL A 875 24.88 29.52 26.70
CA VAL A 875 23.73 29.78 25.82
C VAL A 875 24.13 30.62 24.61
N ARG A 876 24.84 31.73 24.83
CA ARG A 876 25.29 32.62 23.76
C ARG A 876 26.23 31.90 22.78
N LEU A 877 27.15 31.08 23.28
CA LEU A 877 28.12 30.36 22.45
C LEU A 877 27.46 29.21 21.68
N ALA A 878 26.56 28.47 22.31
CA ALA A 878 25.79 27.40 21.68
C ALA A 878 24.94 27.95 20.53
N THR A 879 24.22 29.06 20.76
CA THR A 879 23.47 29.76 19.71
C THR A 879 24.38 30.19 18.57
N ARG A 880 25.56 30.75 18.87
CA ARG A 880 26.54 31.15 17.85
C ARG A 880 27.02 29.97 17.00
N ILE A 881 27.25 28.80 17.59
CA ILE A 881 27.68 27.61 16.85
C ILE A 881 26.59 27.23 15.84
N TYR A 882 25.35 27.06 16.30
CA TYR A 882 24.25 26.64 15.44
C TYR A 882 23.93 27.67 14.34
N GLU A 883 23.85 28.95 14.71
CA GLU A 883 23.66 30.06 13.76
C GLU A 883 24.81 30.21 12.75
N GLY A 884 25.99 29.65 13.05
CA GLY A 884 27.18 29.75 12.21
C GLY A 884 27.29 28.65 11.16
N VAL A 885 26.43 27.62 11.19
CA VAL A 885 26.43 26.54 10.21
C VAL A 885 25.69 26.95 8.96
N ASP A 886 26.41 27.00 7.85
CA ASP A 886 25.89 27.36 6.53
C ASP A 886 25.32 26.10 5.84
N PHE A 887 24.03 25.82 6.08
CA PHE A 887 23.35 24.69 5.45
C PHE A 887 23.20 24.82 3.92
N PRO A 888 22.89 26.01 3.35
CA PRO A 888 22.91 26.22 1.92
C PRO A 888 24.25 25.90 1.26
N TRP A 889 25.38 26.17 1.92
CA TRP A 889 26.70 25.78 1.39
C TRP A 889 26.82 24.25 1.23
N MET A 890 26.32 23.48 2.18
CA MET A 890 26.36 22.01 2.13
C MET A 890 25.39 21.38 1.11
N LEU A 891 24.46 22.17 0.54
CA LEU A 891 23.70 21.75 -0.63
C LEU A 891 24.59 21.56 -1.87
N ALA A 892 25.76 22.23 -1.92
CA ALA A 892 26.73 22.09 -3.00
C ALA A 892 26.08 22.17 -4.40
N GLY A 893 25.22 23.18 -4.60
CA GLY A 893 24.50 23.44 -5.84
C GLY A 893 23.25 22.59 -6.10
N HIS A 894 22.90 21.63 -5.22
CA HIS A 894 21.67 20.84 -5.34
C HIS A 894 20.47 21.60 -4.74
N PRO A 895 19.26 21.54 -5.30
CA PRO A 895 18.11 22.28 -4.77
C PRO A 895 17.70 21.85 -3.35
N SER A 896 17.79 20.54 -3.04
CA SER A 896 17.22 20.00 -1.80
C SER A 896 18.03 18.90 -1.07
N LEU A 897 19.16 18.44 -1.60
CA LEU A 897 19.90 17.29 -1.05
C LEU A 897 21.27 17.72 -0.56
N LEU A 898 21.51 17.54 0.74
CA LEU A 898 22.79 17.88 1.38
C LEU A 898 23.86 16.86 0.96
N SER A 899 25.10 17.31 0.76
CA SER A 899 26.25 16.43 0.58
C SER A 899 26.58 15.71 1.89
N HIS A 900 27.13 14.50 1.82
CA HIS A 900 27.61 13.80 3.01
C HIS A 900 28.73 14.57 3.71
N GLY A 901 29.54 15.31 2.96
CA GLY A 901 30.61 16.10 3.53
C GLY A 901 31.49 16.81 2.51
N TRP A 902 32.58 17.40 2.99
CA TRP A 902 33.54 18.13 2.17
C TRP A 902 34.97 17.91 2.66
N ARG A 903 35.93 17.80 1.75
CA ARG A 903 37.36 17.67 2.07
C ARG A 903 38.17 18.83 1.48
N PRO A 904 39.20 19.34 2.19
CA PRO A 904 40.04 20.44 1.70
C PRO A 904 40.65 20.23 0.32
N LYS A 905 41.05 18.99 -0.01
CA LYS A 905 41.75 18.67 -1.26
C LYS A 905 40.82 18.27 -2.41
N THR A 906 39.68 17.65 -2.11
CA THR A 906 38.83 17.01 -3.12
C THR A 906 37.45 17.66 -3.26
N GLY A 907 37.12 18.64 -2.42
CA GLY A 907 35.82 19.30 -2.45
C GLY A 907 34.71 18.48 -1.81
N PHE A 908 33.46 18.73 -2.25
CA PHE A 908 32.29 18.01 -1.75
C PHE A 908 32.33 16.53 -2.13
N LEU A 909 31.87 15.68 -1.21
CA LEU A 909 31.73 14.26 -1.47
C LEU A 909 30.63 14.02 -2.53
N PRO A 910 30.81 13.03 -3.41
CA PRO A 910 29.81 12.72 -4.44
C PRO A 910 28.50 12.18 -3.86
N SER A 911 28.57 11.55 -2.67
CA SER A 911 27.41 11.01 -1.96
C SER A 911 26.54 12.11 -1.36
N ARG A 912 25.22 11.91 -1.40
CA ARG A 912 24.19 12.83 -0.89
C ARG A 912 23.14 12.04 -0.13
N TRP A 913 22.49 12.72 0.81
CA TRP A 913 21.42 12.18 1.65
C TRP A 913 20.11 12.00 0.87
N GLY A 914 20.13 11.14 -0.17
CA GLY A 914 19.03 10.93 -1.12
C GLY A 914 18.09 9.78 -0.77
N ASP A 915 18.41 8.99 0.26
CA ASP A 915 17.62 7.86 0.76
C ASP A 915 17.43 7.98 2.27
N TYR A 916 16.39 7.33 2.81
CA TYR A 916 16.16 7.27 4.25
C TYR A 916 17.40 6.76 5.00
N SER A 917 17.76 7.43 6.08
CA SER A 917 19.00 7.24 6.84
C SER A 917 18.85 8.00 8.16
N GLU A 918 19.95 8.27 8.85
CA GLU A 918 19.99 9.21 9.98
C GLU A 918 19.79 10.70 9.58
N GLY A 919 19.56 10.96 8.30
CA GLY A 919 19.26 12.28 7.74
C GLY A 919 18.12 13.10 8.42
N PRO A 920 17.05 12.52 9.00
CA PRO A 920 15.97 13.32 9.60
C PRO A 920 16.44 14.37 10.62
N LEU A 921 17.47 14.07 11.43
CA LEU A 921 18.05 15.05 12.36
C LEU A 921 18.76 16.20 11.62
N LEU A 922 19.58 15.87 10.63
CA LEU A 922 20.28 16.83 9.79
C LEU A 922 19.30 17.78 9.09
N TYR A 923 18.24 17.24 8.48
CA TYR A 923 17.25 18.05 7.77
C TYR A 923 16.38 18.87 8.73
N ALA A 924 16.00 18.34 9.89
CA ALA A 924 15.27 19.11 10.90
C ALA A 924 16.08 20.34 11.34
N LEU A 925 17.37 20.17 11.64
CA LEU A 925 18.29 21.26 11.98
C LEU A 925 18.48 22.23 10.81
N ALA A 926 18.66 21.73 9.59
CA ALA A 926 18.88 22.56 8.42
C ALA A 926 17.67 23.44 8.09
N ILE A 927 16.45 22.92 8.23
CA ILE A 927 15.20 23.67 7.99
C ILE A 927 14.93 24.63 9.16
N ALA A 928 15.23 24.20 10.39
CA ALA A 928 15.08 25.01 11.60
C ALA A 928 16.14 26.12 11.74
N SER A 929 17.16 26.18 10.89
CA SER A 929 18.27 27.13 11.04
C SER A 929 17.75 28.57 10.98
N PRO A 930 18.00 29.40 12.02
CA PRO A 930 17.48 30.76 12.06
C PRO A 930 18.22 31.74 11.12
N LYS A 931 19.43 31.39 10.66
CA LYS A 931 20.24 32.25 9.77
C LYS A 931 20.49 31.66 8.39
N HIS A 932 20.66 30.36 8.32
CA HIS A 932 21.00 29.65 7.09
C HIS A 932 20.03 28.49 6.85
N PRO A 933 18.70 28.74 6.75
CA PRO A 933 17.76 27.67 6.49
C PRO A 933 17.86 27.14 5.06
N ILE A 934 17.64 25.84 4.89
CA ILE A 934 17.30 25.27 3.57
C ILE A 934 15.78 25.25 3.38
N PRO A 935 15.26 25.12 2.14
CA PRO A 935 13.82 25.06 1.90
C PRO A 935 13.16 23.91 2.68
N ALA A 936 11.98 24.16 3.26
CA ALA A 936 11.24 23.14 4.00
C ALA A 936 10.86 21.92 3.14
N SER A 937 10.71 22.11 1.82
CA SER A 937 10.50 21.04 0.85
C SER A 937 11.65 20.02 0.80
N ALA A 938 12.83 20.35 1.34
CA ALA A 938 13.96 19.45 1.42
C ALA A 938 13.71 18.22 2.32
N TRP A 939 12.78 18.31 3.29
CA TRP A 939 12.32 17.16 4.06
C TRP A 939 11.67 16.06 3.20
N GLN A 940 11.10 16.45 2.06
CA GLN A 940 10.44 15.51 1.14
C GLN A 940 11.35 15.04 0.00
N ALA A 941 12.61 15.50 -0.05
CA ALA A 941 13.49 15.26 -1.18
C ALA A 941 14.19 13.90 -1.19
N TRP A 942 14.34 13.25 -0.03
CA TRP A 942 14.94 11.92 0.08
C TRP A 942 13.90 10.81 -0.10
N ARG A 943 14.34 9.70 -0.69
CA ARG A 943 13.48 8.56 -1.05
C ARG A 943 13.06 7.76 0.19
N ARG A 944 11.78 7.38 0.22
CA ARG A 944 11.16 6.50 1.22
C ARG A 944 10.98 5.11 0.61
N SER A 945 12.00 4.28 0.74
CA SER A 945 11.91 2.88 0.30
C SER A 945 11.36 2.02 1.42
N TRP A 946 10.28 1.28 1.16
CA TRP A 946 9.66 0.39 2.14
C TRP A 946 10.15 -1.04 1.92
N THR A 947 10.39 -1.76 3.01
CA THR A 947 10.63 -3.20 3.02
C THR A 947 9.65 -3.87 3.97
N GLU A 948 9.49 -5.19 3.85
CA GLU A 948 8.70 -6.00 4.77
C GLU A 948 9.52 -7.20 5.23
N TYR A 949 9.62 -7.40 6.54
CA TYR A 949 10.26 -8.58 7.12
C TYR A 949 9.53 -9.03 8.38
N GLY A 950 9.33 -10.34 8.51
CA GLY A 950 8.70 -10.93 9.69
C GLY A 950 7.27 -10.45 9.96
N GLY A 951 6.58 -9.86 8.97
CA GLY A 951 5.25 -9.24 9.10
C GLY A 951 5.27 -7.75 9.45
N TYR A 952 6.45 -7.12 9.54
CA TYR A 952 6.60 -5.68 9.78
C TYR A 952 7.01 -4.95 8.51
N ARG A 953 6.27 -3.91 8.14
CA ARG A 953 6.63 -2.99 7.04
C ARG A 953 7.26 -1.72 7.61
N PHE A 954 8.46 -1.38 7.13
CA PHE A 954 9.24 -0.23 7.62
C PHE A 954 10.12 0.37 6.52
N LEU A 955 10.60 1.60 6.73
CA LEU A 955 11.53 2.29 5.84
C LEU A 955 12.90 1.64 5.87
N HIS A 956 13.55 1.51 4.72
CA HIS A 956 14.82 0.83 4.59
C HIS A 956 15.69 1.47 3.49
N SER A 957 17.01 1.42 3.66
CA SER A 957 17.99 1.93 2.70
C SER A 957 19.21 1.01 2.51
N GLY A 958 19.08 -0.27 2.86
CA GLY A 958 20.20 -1.20 2.97
C GLY A 958 20.99 -1.04 4.27
N ALA A 959 20.68 -0.02 5.08
CA ALA A 959 21.44 0.37 6.25
C ALA A 959 20.96 -0.30 7.56
N PRO A 960 21.80 -0.32 8.62
CA PRO A 960 21.51 -0.94 9.91
C PRO A 960 20.60 -0.08 10.82
N LEU A 961 20.21 -0.63 11.98
CA LEU A 961 19.26 -0.01 12.93
C LEU A 961 19.60 1.41 13.39
N PHE A 962 20.89 1.78 13.46
CA PHE A 962 21.31 3.11 13.92
C PHE A 962 20.64 4.25 13.11
N THR A 963 20.34 4.01 11.82
CA THR A 963 19.67 4.98 10.95
C THR A 963 18.29 5.39 11.45
N HIS A 964 17.62 4.50 12.17
CA HIS A 964 16.32 4.76 12.80
C HIS A 964 16.46 5.41 14.18
N GLN A 965 17.46 4.97 14.94
CA GLN A 965 17.65 5.32 16.34
C GLN A 965 18.26 6.71 16.53
N TYR A 966 19.35 7.01 15.82
CA TYR A 966 20.18 8.19 16.06
C TYR A 966 19.41 9.52 15.90
N PRO A 967 18.58 9.70 14.86
CA PRO A 967 17.82 10.95 14.73
C PRO A 967 16.91 11.22 15.93
N GLN A 968 16.34 10.14 16.49
CA GLN A 968 15.34 10.18 17.54
C GLN A 968 15.93 10.03 18.94
N ALA A 969 17.27 10.00 19.09
CA ALA A 969 17.90 10.23 20.38
C ALA A 969 17.56 11.63 20.93
N TRP A 970 17.37 12.60 20.02
CA TRP A 970 17.04 13.99 20.33
C TRP A 970 15.67 14.43 19.82
N LEU A 971 15.28 14.06 18.59
CA LEU A 971 13.98 14.44 18.04
C LEU A 971 12.86 13.63 18.68
N ASP A 972 11.93 14.30 19.36
CA ASP A 972 10.69 13.68 19.82
C ASP A 972 9.66 13.66 18.69
N LEU A 973 9.58 12.51 18.00
CA LEU A 973 8.63 12.26 16.91
C LEU A 973 7.40 11.47 17.37
N ARG A 974 7.22 11.26 18.68
CA ARG A 974 6.06 10.51 19.18
C ARG A 974 4.77 11.24 18.86
N GLY A 975 3.84 10.51 18.25
CA GLY A 975 2.54 11.04 17.86
C GLY A 975 2.60 12.08 16.74
N ARG A 976 3.74 12.21 16.06
CA ARG A 976 3.93 13.09 14.89
C ARG A 976 3.99 12.27 13.60
N ARG A 977 3.45 12.84 12.52
CA ARG A 977 3.58 12.31 11.15
C ARG A 977 4.08 13.38 10.22
N ASP A 978 4.91 13.02 9.26
CA ASP A 978 5.25 13.97 8.20
C ASP A 978 4.09 14.20 7.22
N GLY A 979 4.09 15.37 6.56
CA GLY A 979 3.16 15.71 5.48
C GLY A 979 3.64 15.21 4.13
N GLY A 980 4.35 14.07 4.13
CA GLY A 980 4.86 13.43 2.93
C GLY A 980 3.90 12.38 2.41
N PRO A 981 4.23 11.75 1.26
CA PRO A 981 3.40 10.71 0.71
C PRO A 981 3.14 9.55 1.65
N GLY A 982 1.94 9.56 2.25
CA GLY A 982 1.46 8.51 3.11
C GLY A 982 1.78 8.69 4.58
N GLY A 983 2.19 9.90 4.99
CA GLY A 983 2.43 10.35 6.36
C GLY A 983 3.14 9.35 7.25
N THR A 984 4.47 9.38 7.24
CA THR A 984 5.30 8.46 8.00
C THR A 984 5.30 8.84 9.47
N ASP A 985 4.85 7.91 10.32
CA ASP A 985 5.11 7.94 11.75
C ASP A 985 6.50 7.34 11.98
N PHE A 986 7.53 8.19 12.12
CA PHE A 986 8.93 7.74 12.26
C PHE A 986 9.18 6.98 13.56
N PHE A 987 8.39 7.28 14.61
CA PHE A 987 8.51 6.59 15.89
C PHE A 987 7.97 5.16 15.78
N ALA A 988 6.78 4.99 15.20
CA ALA A 988 6.23 3.67 14.90
C ALA A 988 7.12 2.91 13.90
N ASN A 989 7.63 3.58 12.86
CA ASN A 989 8.57 3.00 11.90
C ASN A 989 9.83 2.45 12.57
N THR A 990 10.35 3.13 13.59
CA THR A 990 11.55 2.69 14.33
C THR A 990 11.26 1.48 15.21
N ALA A 991 10.08 1.45 15.83
CA ALA A 991 9.63 0.27 16.57
C ALA A 991 9.47 -0.94 15.62
N TYR A 992 8.84 -0.76 14.45
CA TYR A 992 8.69 -1.80 13.44
C TYR A 992 10.03 -2.29 12.89
N ALA A 993 10.95 -1.37 12.57
CA ALA A 993 12.30 -1.72 12.13
C ALA A 993 13.04 -2.54 13.21
N THR A 994 12.93 -2.15 14.48
CA THR A 994 13.55 -2.89 15.59
C THR A 994 12.98 -4.31 15.71
N ARG A 995 11.65 -4.45 15.73
CA ARG A 995 10.99 -5.76 15.81
C ARG A 995 11.32 -6.64 14.60
N ALA A 996 11.42 -6.05 13.41
CA ALA A 996 11.86 -6.73 12.20
C ALA A 996 13.30 -7.24 12.29
N HIS A 997 14.23 -6.45 12.84
CA HIS A 997 15.63 -6.86 13.04
C HIS A 997 15.77 -7.95 14.10
N ARG A 998 15.00 -7.90 15.19
CA ARG A 998 14.93 -9.00 16.16
C ARG A 998 14.43 -10.29 15.50
N ALA A 999 13.33 -10.21 14.73
CA ALA A 999 12.81 -11.36 14.00
C ALA A 999 13.84 -11.91 13.00
N PHE A 1000 14.55 -11.02 12.31
CA PHE A 1000 15.64 -11.37 11.38
C PHE A 1000 16.78 -12.13 12.10
N CYS A 1001 17.22 -11.66 13.26
CA CYS A 1001 18.21 -12.39 14.07
C CYS A 1001 17.69 -13.77 14.50
N ALA A 1002 16.43 -13.85 14.94
CA ALA A 1002 15.82 -15.11 15.35
C ALA A 1002 15.75 -16.13 14.19
N ASP A 1003 15.50 -15.69 12.96
CA ASP A 1003 15.51 -16.55 11.78
C ASP A 1003 16.93 -17.03 11.41
N LEU A 1004 17.95 -16.20 11.71
CA LEU A 1004 19.36 -16.55 11.56
C LEU A 1004 19.86 -17.57 12.58
N PHE A 1005 19.08 -17.93 13.61
CA PHE A 1005 19.43 -18.95 14.61
C PHE A 1005 19.90 -20.27 14.00
N ARG A 1006 19.36 -20.66 12.84
CA ARG A 1006 19.75 -21.89 12.14
C ARG A 1006 21.20 -21.87 11.62
N GLU A 1007 21.72 -20.68 11.33
CA GLU A 1007 23.09 -20.45 10.88
C GLU A 1007 24.00 -20.08 12.07
N PHE A 1008 23.48 -19.26 13.00
CA PHE A 1008 24.17 -18.78 14.18
C PHE A 1008 23.36 -19.11 15.45
N PRO A 1009 23.59 -20.28 16.09
CA PRO A 1009 22.80 -20.76 17.22
C PRO A 1009 22.81 -19.87 18.47
N SER A 1010 23.63 -18.82 18.49
CA SER A 1010 23.65 -17.82 19.53
C SER A 1010 22.43 -16.90 19.48
N TYR A 1011 21.89 -16.59 18.30
CA TYR A 1011 20.75 -15.69 18.20
C TYR A 1011 19.47 -16.31 18.76
N SER A 1012 18.73 -15.56 19.57
CA SER A 1012 17.46 -16.01 20.12
C SER A 1012 16.45 -14.87 20.17
N GLY A 1013 15.29 -15.09 20.79
CA GLY A 1013 14.36 -14.01 21.10
C GLY A 1013 15.01 -12.92 21.97
N ASP A 1014 15.88 -13.31 22.90
CA ASP A 1014 16.43 -12.38 23.88
C ASP A 1014 17.96 -12.23 23.75
N LEU A 1015 18.61 -12.94 22.83
CA LEU A 1015 20.00 -12.66 22.45
C LEU A 1015 20.03 -12.23 20.98
N TRP A 1016 19.93 -10.93 20.73
CA TRP A 1016 19.89 -10.34 19.39
C TRP A 1016 20.53 -8.95 19.36
N GLY A 1017 20.95 -8.53 18.18
CA GLY A 1017 21.47 -7.18 17.97
C GLY A 1017 22.37 -7.15 16.75
N ILE A 1018 21.92 -6.48 15.68
CA ILE A 1018 22.70 -6.26 14.46
C ILE A 1018 22.54 -4.78 14.09
N THR A 1019 23.64 -4.05 14.18
CA THR A 1019 23.80 -2.67 13.68
C THR A 1019 25.28 -2.46 13.37
N ALA A 1020 25.70 -1.33 12.81
CA ALA A 1020 27.12 -1.09 12.54
C ALA A 1020 27.96 -1.16 13.83
N SER A 1021 29.12 -1.83 13.76
CA SER A 1021 30.06 -2.04 14.86
C SER A 1021 31.37 -2.63 14.33
N ASP A 1022 32.36 -2.76 15.19
CA ASP A 1022 33.53 -3.59 14.94
C ASP A 1022 33.16 -5.09 14.91
N GLY A 1023 33.85 -5.81 14.03
CA GLY A 1023 33.84 -7.27 13.98
C GLY A 1023 35.25 -7.83 14.06
N PRO A 1024 35.41 -9.16 14.07
CA PRO A 1024 36.73 -9.80 14.17
C PRO A 1024 37.75 -9.40 13.07
N LYS A 1025 37.27 -8.78 11.98
CA LYS A 1025 38.07 -8.34 10.83
C LYS A 1025 38.05 -6.81 10.62
N GLY A 1026 37.52 -6.04 11.58
CA GLY A 1026 37.36 -4.59 11.51
C GLY A 1026 35.90 -4.15 11.44
N TYR A 1027 35.68 -2.85 11.23
CA TYR A 1027 34.36 -2.22 11.24
C TYR A 1027 33.44 -2.70 10.10
N ILE A 1028 32.23 -3.14 10.44
CA ILE A 1028 31.24 -3.68 9.51
C ILE A 1028 29.88 -2.99 9.76
N ALA A 1029 29.27 -2.48 8.69
CA ALA A 1029 27.86 -2.13 8.71
C ALA A 1029 27.03 -3.39 8.41
N TRP A 1030 26.73 -4.16 9.45
CA TRP A 1030 26.14 -5.51 9.33
C TRP A 1030 24.77 -5.57 8.64
N GLY A 1031 24.15 -4.42 8.36
CA GLY A 1031 22.88 -4.28 7.65
C GLY A 1031 21.69 -4.70 8.51
N GLY A 1032 20.75 -5.40 7.89
CA GLY A 1032 19.50 -5.88 8.48
C GLY A 1032 18.84 -6.88 7.53
N PRO A 1033 17.50 -6.96 7.46
CA PRO A 1033 16.85 -7.59 6.34
C PRO A 1033 16.82 -6.62 5.13
N PRO A 1034 17.31 -7.03 3.93
CA PRO A 1034 17.80 -8.36 3.57
C PRO A 1034 19.24 -8.64 4.02
N ARG A 1035 19.54 -9.94 4.23
CA ARG A 1035 20.82 -10.44 4.79
C ARG A 1035 22.05 -9.85 4.11
N HIS A 1036 22.91 -9.17 4.88
CA HIS A 1036 24.25 -8.78 4.46
C HIS A 1036 25.18 -10.01 4.43
N PRO A 1037 26.07 -10.18 3.42
CA PRO A 1037 26.92 -11.37 3.29
C PRO A 1037 27.83 -11.61 4.50
N ASP A 1038 28.33 -10.53 5.12
CA ASP A 1038 29.35 -10.62 6.18
C ASP A 1038 28.82 -11.01 7.57
N ILE A 1039 27.50 -11.14 7.76
CA ILE A 1039 26.93 -11.59 9.05
C ILE A 1039 27.52 -12.95 9.45
N ASP A 1040 28.06 -13.03 10.68
CA ASP A 1040 28.81 -14.17 11.20
C ASP A 1040 28.37 -14.63 12.61
N GLY A 1041 27.24 -14.10 13.10
CA GLY A 1041 26.72 -14.38 14.44
C GLY A 1041 27.19 -13.41 15.54
N THR A 1042 27.94 -12.36 15.19
CA THR A 1042 28.30 -11.26 16.09
C THR A 1042 27.07 -10.48 16.57
N VAL A 1043 26.93 -10.34 17.88
CA VAL A 1043 25.88 -9.58 18.57
C VAL A 1043 26.40 -8.19 18.91
N VAL A 1044 25.59 -7.18 18.60
CA VAL A 1044 25.92 -5.76 18.76
C VAL A 1044 25.00 -5.13 19.82
N PRO A 1045 25.45 -4.93 21.08
CA PRO A 1045 24.59 -4.48 22.18
C PRO A 1045 23.92 -3.12 21.99
N CYS A 1046 24.54 -2.20 21.24
CA CYS A 1046 23.93 -0.90 20.98
C CYS A 1046 22.69 -0.99 20.07
N ALA A 1047 22.46 -2.10 19.37
CA ALA A 1047 21.22 -2.34 18.64
C ALA A 1047 19.99 -2.39 19.58
N PRO A 1048 19.89 -3.30 20.56
CA PRO A 1048 18.83 -3.20 21.57
C PRO A 1048 18.99 -1.97 22.48
N GLY A 1049 20.22 -1.56 22.82
CA GLY A 1049 20.51 -0.38 23.64
C GLY A 1049 19.90 0.92 23.09
N GLY A 1050 20.14 1.20 21.82
CA GLY A 1050 19.57 2.36 21.12
C GLY A 1050 18.06 2.25 20.86
N SER A 1051 17.47 1.07 21.03
CA SER A 1051 16.05 0.82 20.82
C SER A 1051 15.17 0.90 22.08
N LEU A 1052 15.78 1.09 23.26
CA LEU A 1052 15.08 1.10 24.57
C LEU A 1052 13.85 2.01 24.61
N ALA A 1053 13.92 3.21 24.04
CA ALA A 1053 12.82 4.17 24.07
C ALA A 1053 11.64 3.80 23.15
N PHE A 1054 11.85 2.89 22.18
CA PHE A 1054 10.85 2.54 21.15
C PHE A 1054 10.16 1.21 21.45
N THR A 1055 10.95 0.21 21.87
CA THR A 1055 10.54 -1.17 22.09
C THR A 1055 11.17 -1.73 23.39
N PRO A 1056 10.87 -1.15 24.57
CA PRO A 1056 11.46 -1.58 25.84
C PRO A 1056 11.17 -3.07 26.12
N ASP A 1057 10.00 -3.55 25.74
CA ASP A 1057 9.51 -4.93 25.90
C ASP A 1057 10.41 -6.00 25.27
N ILE A 1058 11.20 -5.67 24.24
CA ILE A 1058 12.16 -6.60 23.61
C ILE A 1058 13.62 -6.17 23.74
N SER A 1059 13.87 -4.93 24.15
CA SER A 1059 15.23 -4.38 24.26
C SER A 1059 15.80 -4.58 25.65
N LEU A 1060 14.98 -4.39 26.70
CA LEU A 1060 15.40 -4.63 28.08
C LEU A 1060 15.72 -6.11 28.33
N PRO A 1061 14.86 -7.08 27.96
CA PRO A 1061 15.21 -8.50 28.08
C PRO A 1061 16.49 -8.84 27.34
N ALA A 1062 16.75 -8.21 26.19
CA ALA A 1062 17.93 -8.51 25.41
C ALA A 1062 19.24 -8.08 26.05
N LEU A 1063 19.27 -6.87 26.59
CA LEU A 1063 20.44 -6.39 27.33
C LEU A 1063 20.64 -7.18 28.63
N ARG A 1064 19.55 -7.55 29.31
CA ARG A 1064 19.62 -8.40 30.51
C ARG A 1064 20.18 -9.78 30.21
N GLU A 1065 19.71 -10.44 29.16
CA GLU A 1065 20.22 -11.75 28.71
C GLU A 1065 21.73 -11.68 28.40
N MET A 1066 22.19 -10.60 27.76
CA MET A 1066 23.62 -10.38 27.53
C MET A 1066 24.40 -10.26 28.85
N LEU A 1067 23.89 -9.49 29.81
CA LEU A 1067 24.50 -9.33 31.14
C LEU A 1067 24.50 -10.65 31.93
N GLU A 1068 23.36 -11.35 31.97
CA GLU A 1068 23.15 -12.56 32.77
C GLU A 1068 24.02 -13.72 32.24
N ARG A 1069 24.26 -13.81 30.93
CA ARG A 1069 25.04 -14.89 30.33
C ARG A 1069 26.53 -14.64 30.21
N PHE A 1070 26.94 -13.41 29.92
CA PHE A 1070 28.34 -13.09 29.61
C PHE A 1070 28.97 -12.18 30.65
N GLY A 1071 28.18 -11.55 31.53
CA GLY A 1071 28.66 -10.79 32.67
C GLY A 1071 29.73 -9.76 32.31
N ASP A 1072 30.77 -9.70 33.14
CA ASP A 1072 31.86 -8.73 33.02
C ASP A 1072 32.70 -8.90 31.72
N GLU A 1073 32.57 -10.01 30.99
CA GLU A 1073 33.29 -10.21 29.72
C GLU A 1073 32.82 -9.24 28.65
N VAL A 1074 31.51 -8.99 28.59
CA VAL A 1074 30.89 -8.07 27.60
C VAL A 1074 30.34 -6.81 28.25
N TYR A 1075 30.26 -6.74 29.58
CA TYR A 1075 29.71 -5.61 30.33
C TYR A 1075 30.76 -5.00 31.28
N GLY A 1076 31.60 -4.15 30.71
CA GLY A 1076 32.81 -3.63 31.35
C GLY A 1076 32.66 -2.25 31.99
N ARG A 1077 33.76 -1.49 31.98
CA ARG A 1077 33.89 -0.20 32.66
C ARG A 1077 32.90 0.85 32.17
N TYR A 1078 32.61 0.81 30.87
CA TYR A 1078 31.83 1.81 30.15
C TYR A 1078 30.45 1.31 29.69
N GLY A 1079 30.03 0.14 30.19
CA GLY A 1079 28.80 -0.54 29.78
C GLY A 1079 29.15 -1.74 28.90
N PHE A 1080 28.28 -2.03 27.93
CA PHE A 1080 28.55 -3.11 26.98
C PHE A 1080 29.74 -2.80 26.06
N ALA A 1081 30.53 -3.82 25.73
CA ALA A 1081 31.50 -3.80 24.63
C ALA A 1081 30.79 -3.48 23.30
N ASP A 1082 31.55 -2.99 22.31
CA ASP A 1082 30.97 -2.60 21.02
C ASP A 1082 30.22 -3.74 20.33
N ALA A 1083 30.86 -4.91 20.30
CA ALA A 1083 30.29 -6.14 19.78
C ALA A 1083 30.96 -7.37 20.41
N PHE A 1084 30.31 -8.51 20.29
CA PHE A 1084 30.90 -9.79 20.66
C PHE A 1084 30.30 -10.94 19.85
N ASN A 1085 31.05 -12.00 19.62
CA ASN A 1085 30.59 -13.19 18.92
C ASN A 1085 30.48 -14.37 19.91
N PRO A 1086 29.26 -14.75 20.33
CA PRO A 1086 29.06 -15.81 21.33
C PRO A 1086 29.54 -17.19 20.87
N VAL A 1087 29.70 -17.42 19.56
CA VAL A 1087 30.11 -18.71 19.00
C VAL A 1087 31.64 -18.85 19.07
N THR A 1088 32.37 -17.78 18.75
CA THR A 1088 33.84 -17.81 18.74
C THR A 1088 34.46 -17.39 20.07
N GLY A 1089 33.69 -16.76 20.96
CA GLY A 1089 34.18 -16.16 22.20
C GLY A 1089 34.96 -14.85 21.98
N TRP A 1090 34.91 -14.28 20.78
CA TRP A 1090 35.51 -12.98 20.50
C TRP A 1090 34.67 -11.87 21.15
N VAL A 1091 35.31 -10.95 21.85
CA VAL A 1091 34.71 -9.73 22.39
C VAL A 1091 35.54 -8.57 21.88
N ASP A 1092 34.89 -7.50 21.44
CA ASP A 1092 35.60 -6.31 21.03
C ASP A 1092 36.34 -5.70 22.24
N PRO A 1093 37.66 -5.42 22.13
CA PRO A 1093 38.41 -4.80 23.22
C PRO A 1093 38.03 -3.34 23.46
N ASP A 1094 37.26 -2.71 22.57
CA ASP A 1094 36.87 -1.31 22.61
C ASP A 1094 35.37 -1.11 22.87
N VAL A 1095 35.05 0.12 23.27
CA VAL A 1095 33.72 0.70 23.17
C VAL A 1095 33.78 1.90 22.22
N ILE A 1096 32.78 2.02 21.35
CA ILE A 1096 32.62 3.15 20.46
C ILE A 1096 31.71 4.20 21.11
N GLY A 1097 32.14 5.46 21.11
CA GLY A 1097 31.47 6.51 21.87
C GLY A 1097 30.07 6.87 21.39
N ILE A 1098 29.77 6.71 20.10
CA ILE A 1098 28.41 6.90 19.58
C ILE A 1098 27.46 5.77 20.01
N ASP A 1099 27.96 4.54 20.15
CA ASP A 1099 27.20 3.35 20.56
C ASP A 1099 26.91 3.35 22.06
N VAL A 1100 27.88 3.79 22.86
CA VAL A 1100 27.67 4.13 24.28
C VAL A 1100 26.70 5.30 24.42
N GLY A 1101 26.82 6.32 23.56
CA GLY A 1101 26.00 7.51 23.58
C GLY A 1101 24.53 7.25 23.28
N ILE A 1102 24.23 6.51 22.21
CA ILE A 1102 22.85 6.20 21.84
C ILE A 1102 22.16 5.36 22.92
N THR A 1103 22.88 4.40 23.52
CA THR A 1103 22.37 3.57 24.61
C THR A 1103 22.03 4.41 25.84
N LEU A 1104 22.92 5.33 26.24
CA LEU A 1104 22.69 6.25 27.35
C LEU A 1104 21.43 7.11 27.14
N LEU A 1105 21.30 7.74 25.97
CA LEU A 1105 20.21 8.68 25.70
C LEU A 1105 18.88 7.95 25.50
N ALA A 1106 18.89 6.77 24.87
CA ALA A 1106 17.69 5.95 24.71
C ALA A 1106 17.16 5.46 26.07
N ALA A 1107 18.04 5.01 26.97
CA ALA A 1107 17.67 4.69 28.35
C ALA A 1107 17.09 5.90 29.08
N GLU A 1108 17.68 7.09 28.92
CA GLU A 1108 17.15 8.30 29.57
C GLU A 1108 15.78 8.70 29.02
N ASN A 1109 15.58 8.58 27.71
CA ASN A 1109 14.30 8.89 27.09
C ASN A 1109 13.20 7.90 27.47
N LEU A 1110 13.55 6.62 27.67
CA LEU A 1110 12.63 5.63 28.23
C LEU A 1110 12.24 6.00 29.67
N ARG A 1111 13.21 6.29 30.53
CA ARG A 1111 12.97 6.55 31.97
C ARG A 1111 12.24 7.86 32.23
N SER A 1112 12.62 8.94 31.53
CA SER A 1112 12.11 10.28 31.82
C SER A 1112 11.71 11.08 30.60
N GLY A 1113 12.29 10.84 29.41
CA GLY A 1113 12.11 11.70 28.23
C GLY A 1113 12.87 13.03 28.30
N ALA A 1114 13.86 13.16 29.19
CA ALA A 1114 14.55 14.43 29.43
C ALA A 1114 15.30 14.96 28.20
N VAL A 1115 15.98 14.09 27.45
CA VAL A 1115 16.76 14.49 26.27
C VAL A 1115 15.83 15.10 25.21
N TRP A 1116 14.71 14.43 24.95
CA TRP A 1116 13.63 14.96 24.10
C TRP A 1116 13.13 16.33 24.59
N ARG A 1117 12.83 16.48 25.89
CA ARG A 1117 12.36 17.76 26.43
C ARG A 1117 13.36 18.89 26.21
N TRP A 1118 14.64 18.68 26.53
CA TRP A 1118 15.66 19.71 26.36
C TRP A 1118 15.87 20.04 24.90
N PHE A 1119 15.98 19.05 24.02
CA PHE A 1119 16.21 19.33 22.60
C PHE A 1119 15.02 20.04 21.96
N MET A 1120 13.79 19.60 22.25
CA MET A 1120 12.57 20.17 21.69
C MET A 1120 12.19 21.54 22.30
N ALA A 1121 12.75 21.92 23.45
CA ALA A 1121 12.59 23.25 24.03
C ALA A 1121 13.30 24.36 23.23
N ASN A 1122 14.18 24.00 22.29
CA ASN A 1122 14.74 24.94 21.33
C ASN A 1122 13.66 25.33 20.31
N SER A 1123 13.05 26.52 20.47
CA SER A 1123 11.84 26.93 19.72
C SER A 1123 11.97 26.89 18.19
N GLU A 1124 13.19 26.94 17.65
CA GLU A 1124 13.46 26.71 16.24
C GLU A 1124 13.15 25.29 15.77
N ILE A 1125 13.35 24.25 16.60
CA ILE A 1125 13.23 22.84 16.18
C ILE A 1125 11.76 22.46 15.92
N PRO A 1126 10.80 22.69 16.83
CA PRO A 1126 9.39 22.45 16.53
C PRO A 1126 8.90 23.27 15.34
N ARG A 1127 9.34 24.54 15.21
CA ARG A 1127 8.98 25.38 14.05
C ARG A 1127 9.51 24.82 12.74
N GLY A 1128 10.74 24.30 12.72
CA GLY A 1128 11.33 23.65 11.55
C GLY A 1128 10.60 22.38 11.16
N LEU A 1129 10.23 21.55 12.15
CA LEU A 1129 9.41 20.35 11.93
C LEU A 1129 8.01 20.70 11.39
N ASP A 1130 7.33 21.69 11.99
CA ASP A 1130 6.02 22.15 11.52
C ASP A 1130 6.11 22.70 10.09
N ALA A 1131 7.17 23.44 9.77
CA ALA A 1131 7.43 23.94 8.41
C ALA A 1131 7.70 22.80 7.41
N ALA A 1132 8.38 21.74 7.85
CA ALA A 1132 8.59 20.51 7.09
C ALA A 1132 7.31 19.65 6.96
N GLY A 1133 6.23 20.02 7.65
CA GLY A 1133 4.96 19.31 7.67
C GLY A 1133 4.91 18.15 8.66
N VAL A 1134 5.83 18.07 9.63
CA VAL A 1134 5.89 17.02 10.66
C VAL A 1134 5.06 17.41 11.88
N LYS A 1135 3.80 16.96 11.91
CA LYS A 1135 2.78 17.41 12.89
C LYS A 1135 2.30 16.32 13.81
#